data_AF-F9FJ13-F1
#
_entry.id   AF-F9FJ13-F1
#
_cell.length_a   1.000
_cell.length_b   1.000
_cell.length_c   1.000
_cell.angle_alpha   90.00
_cell.angle_beta   90.00
_cell.angle_gamma   90.00
#
_symmetry.space_group_name_H-M   'P 1'
#
loop_
_entity.id
_entity.type
_entity.pdbx_description
1 polymer ?
#
loop_
_entity_poly.entity_id
_entity_poly.type
_entity_poly.pdbx_seq_one_letter_code
_entity_poly.pdbx_strand_id
1 'polypeptide(L)'
;MVPFNTVEHSKVVPQGTVLIAGGGPVGLLLAKVLSFYDVKSILFDRNKSTTKWPKMDLTNVRSMELLRKLGIADDLRKYGVPGDIDQNVLVSSGLGSDAAMTQWELPGANALRQRIKERNDGSQPLEPWQRLSQVIFERRLRAMCEDDPLIQLHYSHKIESVELQPAGVKTRIIDSETGISTVWESDYVAGCDGASSRVRKSLSFPLDGGPIPSCALLVHFKSRDLSRLHKQGRFWHILLVGESGGFEGVAIAQDEIDTWTTHLFMPLDANPDALESYEAVYKVLGGLYGPYEIKIDEVLVRSVWRPNIAVARTWSSPCQRVFLAGDAAHQNIPTGGYGMNMGIGDAFDLGWKLTSVINGQSGQTLLKSYELERKPVALRNVDHSGEHFQVHQKLKELLGGGDPKRVDHDTEEGRNLRRKIHTYYQNNDGENKNFGIEMGYRYTSPVIIRQKDDGVEPIWTPRHYHPTTWPGSRVPHLFLSDGTPIFDLIGKHWTLILFDSQLPDLHHFVDAANQLGIPLSIVDLSEETQAKELYEKALVLIRPDQHAAWRADEVPPFEATRHVLLTVTGRLWSASAATLPDFWRDAYMWLGLAPPGSQTVGPMLGSDEKLFPPLRFFFSDGLNIAEILFRDRLDDEVAIHFAREGHGGAEKINWRQLRERTAKIRGALIGSGVVAGDVIAAVMSNSIDTFTIALATLSLGAVWASTSCDMGPEGIVDRYSQVNPKIIFADDGYAYAGKTFNLEQRIREWSGRLRSLSRNLSSVVVVPYCKLQTNLLHVSQGCTFNAFLDRHTGDDLSFAPVPFSHPAFILFSSGTGVALKVKTDMSLQHDVRRTDVVFQYTTTSWVMWVLNFISLSCASSMLLYDGSPFHPRPTILLELAQDVKYLFELKSLGIIPCKQFDLSALRAVTSTGAVLSSDIYHWFYSTAFPPKAQLISMTGGTDIAGCFYAGEIQCKALGMAVSIFDAGRPDSVTIEDTGAPGELVCTQPFPSQPLAFMGSHGREKYRAAYFDRFGPNTWCQGDLVQRLTDTGGFVMLGRSDGVLNPSGVRFGSAEIYSVMAAIPEVSDSVCVGQRRDIDIDERVLLFVKMKPDEKFTHDVKERIKTAIRSKCSPRHVPAFIFEVHDIPYTLNGKKCEINIKHIVNGRKVAVSGTIAIRQH
;
A
#
# COMPACT_ATOMS: atom_id res chain seq x y z
N MET A 1 -18.51 -34.14 38.61
CA MET A 1 -17.15 -33.57 38.54
C MET A 1 -17.29 -32.12 38.15
N VAL A 2 -16.90 -31.22 39.05
CA VAL A 2 -16.89 -29.76 38.85
C VAL A 2 -15.82 -29.41 37.80
N PRO A 3 -16.03 -28.45 36.89
CA PRO A 3 -14.97 -28.06 35.96
C PRO A 3 -13.86 -27.39 36.75
N PHE A 4 -12.62 -27.85 36.57
CA PHE A 4 -11.46 -27.15 37.10
C PHE A 4 -11.43 -25.73 36.53
N ASN A 5 -11.50 -24.73 37.41
CA ASN A 5 -11.13 -23.35 37.08
C ASN A 5 -9.67 -23.35 36.61
N THR A 6 -9.44 -23.39 35.29
CA THR A 6 -8.13 -23.09 34.71
C THR A 6 -7.86 -21.61 34.91
N VAL A 7 -7.02 -21.30 35.90
CA VAL A 7 -6.39 -19.98 36.03
C VAL A 7 -5.52 -19.79 34.78
N GLU A 8 -5.96 -18.97 33.84
CA GLU A 8 -5.15 -18.60 32.68
C GLU A 8 -3.98 -17.74 33.14
N HIS A 9 -2.77 -18.32 33.18
CA HIS A 9 -1.56 -17.55 33.39
C HIS A 9 -1.16 -16.89 32.06
N SER A 10 -1.23 -15.56 32.01
CA SER A 10 -0.71 -14.77 30.89
C SER A 10 0.76 -14.39 31.12
N LYS A 11 1.56 -14.39 30.06
CA LYS A 11 2.95 -13.94 30.02
C LYS A 11 3.13 -12.96 28.87
N VAL A 12 3.61 -11.77 29.18
CA VAL A 12 4.01 -10.78 28.17
C VAL A 12 5.50 -10.96 27.90
N VAL A 13 5.89 -11.20 26.64
CA VAL A 13 7.31 -11.29 26.29
C VAL A 13 7.91 -9.90 26.13
N PRO A 14 9.23 -9.73 26.33
CA PRO A 14 9.88 -8.44 26.08
C PRO A 14 9.64 -7.96 24.64
N GLN A 15 9.46 -6.66 24.47
CA GLN A 15 9.26 -6.03 23.16
C GLN A 15 10.34 -6.45 22.16
N GLY A 16 9.94 -6.71 20.92
CA GLY A 16 10.85 -7.19 19.86
C GLY A 16 11.25 -8.66 19.96
N THR A 17 10.80 -9.42 20.97
CA THR A 17 11.04 -10.86 21.04
C THR A 17 10.13 -11.60 20.05
N VAL A 18 10.70 -12.48 19.24
CA VAL A 18 9.96 -13.28 18.25
C VAL A 18 9.59 -14.64 18.84
N LEU A 19 8.29 -14.99 18.81
CA LEU A 19 7.86 -16.35 19.12
C LEU A 19 7.95 -17.23 17.88
N ILE A 20 8.54 -18.42 18.02
CA ILE A 20 8.69 -19.39 16.92
C ILE A 20 7.90 -20.65 17.26
N ALA A 21 6.98 -21.03 16.38
CA ALA A 21 6.24 -22.28 16.46
C ALA A 21 6.97 -23.35 15.67
N GLY A 22 7.45 -24.40 16.32
CA GLY A 22 8.13 -25.55 15.70
C GLY A 22 9.65 -25.50 15.82
N GLY A 23 10.22 -26.57 16.36
CA GLY A 23 11.65 -26.80 16.60
C GLY A 23 12.29 -27.78 15.60
N GLY A 24 11.80 -27.77 14.36
CA GLY A 24 12.45 -28.41 13.23
C GLY A 24 13.61 -27.57 12.68
N PRO A 25 14.20 -27.93 11.52
CA PRO A 25 15.42 -27.31 11.02
C PRO A 25 15.20 -25.83 10.69
N VAL A 26 14.02 -25.48 10.17
CA VAL A 26 13.65 -24.10 9.81
C VAL A 26 13.47 -23.23 11.04
N GLY A 27 12.76 -23.70 12.06
CA GLY A 27 12.53 -22.93 13.29
C GLY A 27 13.80 -22.71 14.11
N LEU A 28 14.63 -23.76 14.25
CA LEU A 28 15.93 -23.65 14.90
C LEU A 28 16.87 -22.71 14.14
N LEU A 29 16.90 -22.82 12.81
CA LEU A 29 17.71 -21.91 12.00
C LEU A 29 17.20 -20.46 12.09
N LEU A 30 15.88 -20.22 12.07
CA LEU A 30 15.31 -18.90 12.25
C LEU A 30 15.73 -18.28 13.59
N ALA A 31 15.69 -19.07 14.68
CA ALA A 31 16.19 -18.64 15.98
C ALA A 31 17.68 -18.27 15.92
N LYS A 32 18.49 -19.06 15.19
CA LYS A 32 19.91 -18.75 15.00
C LYS A 32 20.16 -17.51 14.14
N VAL A 33 19.34 -17.25 13.13
CA VAL A 33 19.42 -16.02 12.32
C VAL A 33 19.06 -14.82 13.18
N LEU A 34 17.99 -14.88 13.97
CA LEU A 34 17.58 -13.79 14.86
C LEU A 34 18.68 -13.44 15.88
N SER A 35 19.25 -14.45 16.54
CA SER A 35 20.39 -14.24 17.48
C SER A 35 21.65 -13.72 16.78
N PHE A 36 21.94 -14.17 15.56
CA PHE A 36 23.04 -13.63 14.75
C PHE A 36 22.89 -12.12 14.51
N TYR A 37 21.66 -11.60 14.49
CA TYR A 37 21.36 -10.16 14.41
C TYR A 37 20.92 -9.52 15.74
N ASP A 38 21.26 -10.15 16.87
CA ASP A 38 21.06 -9.62 18.22
C ASP A 38 19.58 -9.49 18.66
N VAL A 39 18.68 -10.29 18.07
CA VAL A 39 17.25 -10.36 18.45
C VAL A 39 16.92 -11.63 19.20
N LYS A 40 16.16 -11.48 20.29
CA LYS A 40 15.71 -12.58 21.15
C LYS A 40 14.59 -13.38 20.50
N SER A 41 14.61 -14.69 20.74
CA SER A 41 13.52 -15.57 20.32
C SER A 41 13.16 -16.61 21.37
N ILE A 42 11.88 -17.02 21.34
CA ILE A 42 11.37 -18.11 22.18
C ILE A 42 10.69 -19.12 21.26
N LEU A 43 11.20 -20.34 21.24
CA LEU A 43 10.76 -21.40 20.37
C LEU A 43 9.97 -22.45 21.17
N PHE A 44 8.84 -22.87 20.61
CA PHE A 44 7.99 -23.93 21.18
C PHE A 44 7.87 -25.10 20.21
N ASP A 45 8.12 -26.31 20.68
CA ASP A 45 7.89 -27.54 19.91
C ASP A 45 7.11 -28.58 20.72
N ARG A 46 6.15 -29.24 20.06
CA ARG A 46 5.30 -30.25 20.69
C ARG A 46 6.04 -31.55 21.02
N ASN A 47 7.11 -31.86 20.31
CA ASN A 47 7.87 -33.08 20.50
C ASN A 47 8.79 -32.94 21.71
N LYS A 48 9.25 -34.06 22.26
CA LYS A 48 10.21 -34.06 23.39
C LYS A 48 11.65 -33.79 22.94
N SER A 49 11.94 -34.03 21.66
CA SER A 49 13.27 -33.85 21.08
C SER A 49 13.19 -33.67 19.56
N THR A 50 14.34 -33.51 18.90
CA THR A 50 14.48 -33.37 17.45
C THR A 50 14.06 -34.65 16.72
N THR A 51 13.90 -34.56 15.39
CA THR A 51 13.45 -35.68 14.57
C THR A 51 14.38 -36.89 14.67
N LYS A 52 13.79 -38.09 14.62
CA LYS A 52 14.48 -39.35 14.31
C LYS A 52 14.32 -39.75 12.84
N TRP A 53 13.50 -39.01 12.09
CA TRP A 53 13.13 -39.32 10.71
C TRP A 53 14.11 -38.64 9.73
N PRO A 54 14.75 -39.39 8.82
CA PRO A 54 15.69 -38.86 7.84
C PRO A 54 14.95 -38.27 6.62
N LYS A 55 14.25 -37.13 6.81
CA LYS A 55 13.42 -36.54 5.74
C LYS A 55 14.22 -35.84 4.63
N MET A 56 15.48 -35.53 4.89
CA MET A 56 16.39 -34.85 3.97
C MET A 56 17.81 -35.36 4.22
N ASP A 57 18.63 -35.39 3.16
CA ASP A 57 20.02 -35.83 3.21
C ASP A 57 21.02 -34.88 2.53
N LEU A 58 20.58 -33.94 1.68
CA LEU A 58 21.44 -32.99 0.97
C LEU A 58 21.13 -31.53 1.33
N THR A 59 22.14 -30.84 1.86
CA THR A 59 22.14 -29.37 1.95
C THR A 59 22.81 -28.81 0.69
N ASN A 60 22.04 -28.08 -0.12
CA ASN A 60 22.47 -27.60 -1.43
C ASN A 60 23.46 -26.43 -1.33
N VAL A 61 24.04 -26.04 -2.46
CA VAL A 61 25.13 -25.04 -2.48
C VAL A 61 24.66 -23.69 -1.92
N ARG A 62 23.44 -23.27 -2.25
CA ARG A 62 22.90 -21.99 -1.78
C ARG A 62 22.66 -21.98 -0.27
N SER A 63 22.16 -23.07 0.29
CA SER A 63 21.96 -23.20 1.72
C SER A 63 23.29 -23.23 2.46
N MET A 64 24.31 -23.90 1.90
CA MET A 64 25.65 -23.89 2.49
C MET A 64 26.28 -22.50 2.54
N GLU A 65 26.03 -21.63 1.54
CA GLU A 65 26.47 -20.21 1.59
C GLU A 65 25.83 -19.44 2.73
N LEU A 66 24.54 -19.62 2.98
CA LEU A 66 23.83 -18.99 4.09
C LEU A 66 24.33 -19.52 5.44
N LEU A 67 24.62 -20.82 5.53
CA LEU A 67 25.21 -21.44 6.73
C LEU A 67 26.65 -20.97 6.97
N ARG A 68 27.43 -20.70 5.91
CA ARG A 68 28.76 -20.08 6.01
C ARG A 68 28.64 -18.66 6.57
N LYS A 69 27.68 -17.87 6.09
CA LYS A 69 27.42 -16.53 6.60
C LYS A 69 27.07 -16.51 8.09
N LEU A 70 26.38 -17.54 8.58
CA LEU A 70 26.10 -17.73 10.01
C LEU A 70 27.28 -18.32 10.81
N GLY A 71 28.39 -18.66 10.16
CA GLY A 71 29.58 -19.24 10.80
C GLY A 71 29.43 -20.71 11.21
N ILE A 72 28.45 -21.45 10.69
CA ILE A 72 28.14 -22.82 11.12
C ILE A 72 28.40 -23.90 10.07
N ALA A 73 28.73 -23.52 8.83
CA ALA A 73 28.99 -24.47 7.73
C ALA A 73 30.09 -25.49 8.08
N ASP A 74 31.25 -25.03 8.55
CA ASP A 74 32.38 -25.93 8.85
C ASP A 74 32.10 -26.88 10.01
N ASP A 75 31.31 -26.49 11.01
CA ASP A 75 30.92 -27.42 12.07
C ASP A 75 30.01 -28.53 11.54
N LEU A 76 29.02 -28.17 10.72
CA LEU A 76 28.10 -29.13 10.12
C LEU A 76 28.83 -30.14 9.20
N ARG A 77 29.85 -29.69 8.46
CA ARG A 77 30.65 -30.57 7.59
C ARG A 77 31.35 -31.70 8.35
N LYS A 78 31.76 -31.50 9.61
CA LYS A 78 32.42 -32.53 10.43
C LYS A 78 31.55 -33.77 10.67
N TYR A 79 30.23 -33.61 10.59
CA TYR A 79 29.25 -34.66 10.83
C TYR A 79 28.59 -35.19 9.57
N GLY A 80 28.88 -34.59 8.42
CA GLY A 80 28.37 -35.02 7.13
C GLY A 80 29.20 -36.14 6.51
N VAL A 81 28.74 -36.65 5.36
CA VAL A 81 29.50 -37.60 4.56
C VAL A 81 30.86 -36.97 4.17
N PRO A 82 31.99 -37.71 4.31
CA PRO A 82 33.31 -37.24 3.91
C PRO A 82 33.34 -36.66 2.48
N GLY A 83 34.03 -35.53 2.33
CA GLY A 83 34.01 -34.76 1.09
C GLY A 83 34.71 -35.39 -0.11
N ASP A 84 35.52 -36.43 0.11
CA ASP A 84 36.20 -37.23 -0.91
C ASP A 84 35.31 -38.34 -1.49
N ILE A 85 34.11 -38.55 -0.94
CA ILE A 85 33.17 -39.56 -1.43
C ILE A 85 32.20 -38.93 -2.44
N ASP A 86 32.18 -39.49 -3.65
CA ASP A 86 31.22 -39.14 -4.69
C ASP A 86 29.79 -39.56 -4.34
N GLN A 87 28.81 -38.84 -4.88
CA GLN A 87 27.39 -38.91 -4.52
C GLN A 87 26.56 -39.51 -5.65
N ASN A 88 27.06 -40.58 -6.26
CA ASN A 88 26.47 -41.15 -7.46
C ASN A 88 25.01 -41.61 -7.24
N VAL A 89 24.16 -41.36 -8.21
CA VAL A 89 22.77 -41.86 -8.24
C VAL A 89 22.69 -42.97 -9.28
N LEU A 90 22.38 -44.19 -8.84
CA LEU A 90 22.25 -45.35 -9.70
C LEU A 90 20.78 -45.59 -10.05
N VAL A 91 20.53 -46.10 -11.26
CA VAL A 91 19.21 -46.61 -11.67
C VAL A 91 19.37 -48.07 -12.04
N SER A 92 18.67 -48.95 -11.32
CA SER A 92 18.87 -50.39 -11.40
C SER A 92 17.56 -51.15 -11.46
N SER A 93 17.60 -52.31 -12.10
CA SER A 93 16.52 -53.31 -12.09
C SER A 93 16.46 -54.10 -10.77
N GLY A 94 17.44 -53.94 -9.87
CA GLY A 94 17.53 -54.66 -8.59
C GLY A 94 18.96 -55.10 -8.30
N LEU A 95 19.34 -55.26 -7.03
CA LEU A 95 20.68 -55.75 -6.65
C LEU A 95 20.92 -57.24 -7.01
N GLY A 96 19.88 -57.94 -7.49
CA GLY A 96 20.02 -59.24 -8.12
C GLY A 96 20.83 -59.20 -9.43
N SER A 97 20.77 -58.10 -10.19
CA SER A 97 21.54 -57.95 -11.43
C SER A 97 23.01 -57.59 -11.17
N ASP A 98 23.86 -57.76 -12.18
CA ASP A 98 25.31 -57.56 -12.04
C ASP A 98 25.75 -56.11 -12.21
N ALA A 99 24.92 -55.25 -12.81
CA ALA A 99 25.23 -53.84 -13.03
C ALA A 99 23.96 -52.98 -13.03
N ALA A 100 24.11 -51.70 -12.69
CA ALA A 100 23.07 -50.70 -12.87
C ALA A 100 22.82 -50.43 -14.36
N MET A 101 21.59 -50.02 -14.71
CA MET A 101 21.23 -49.68 -16.10
C MET A 101 21.85 -48.35 -16.53
N THR A 102 21.98 -47.40 -15.60
CA THR A 102 22.61 -46.10 -15.80
C THR A 102 22.97 -45.47 -14.45
N GLN A 103 23.76 -44.39 -14.49
CA GLN A 103 24.09 -43.58 -13.32
C GLN A 103 24.11 -42.09 -13.64
N TRP A 104 23.86 -41.26 -12.63
CA TRP A 104 24.28 -39.86 -12.61
C TRP A 104 25.51 -39.72 -11.71
N GLU A 105 26.56 -39.17 -12.30
CA GLU A 105 27.79 -38.86 -11.56
C GLU A 105 27.66 -37.49 -10.90
N LEU A 106 27.83 -37.48 -9.58
CA LEU A 106 27.81 -36.28 -8.76
C LEU A 106 29.05 -36.32 -7.87
N PRO A 107 29.94 -35.33 -7.97
CA PRO A 107 31.19 -35.38 -7.23
C PRO A 107 31.00 -35.10 -5.75
N GLY A 108 31.95 -35.60 -4.96
CA GLY A 108 32.10 -35.25 -3.56
C GLY A 108 32.37 -33.77 -3.34
N ALA A 109 32.17 -33.30 -2.10
CA ALA A 109 32.33 -31.89 -1.75
C ALA A 109 33.75 -31.35 -2.02
N ASN A 110 34.80 -32.17 -1.87
CA ASN A 110 36.18 -31.77 -2.13
C ASN A 110 36.44 -31.55 -3.63
N ALA A 111 35.96 -32.45 -4.48
CA ALA A 111 36.06 -32.32 -5.93
C ALA A 111 35.23 -31.12 -6.45
N LEU A 112 34.03 -30.91 -5.91
CA LEU A 112 33.26 -29.69 -6.23
C LEU A 112 33.99 -28.42 -5.76
N ARG A 113 34.58 -28.40 -4.55
CA ARG A 113 35.38 -27.27 -4.05
C ARG A 113 36.56 -26.95 -4.95
N GLN A 114 37.24 -27.97 -5.46
CA GLN A 114 38.32 -27.79 -6.44
C GLN A 114 37.79 -27.16 -7.73
N ARG A 115 36.67 -27.66 -8.28
CA ARG A 115 36.05 -27.08 -9.48
C ARG A 115 35.59 -25.63 -9.29
N ILE A 116 35.06 -25.29 -8.11
CA ILE A 116 34.71 -23.92 -7.73
C ILE A 116 35.95 -23.02 -7.79
N LYS A 117 37.08 -23.48 -7.26
CA LYS A 117 38.34 -22.72 -7.25
C LYS A 117 38.94 -22.57 -8.64
N GLU A 118 38.83 -23.59 -9.49
CA GLU A 118 39.36 -23.58 -10.86
C GLU A 118 38.53 -22.69 -11.81
N ARG A 119 37.24 -22.49 -11.51
CA ARG A 119 36.31 -21.72 -12.35
C ARG A 119 35.80 -20.46 -11.64
N ASN A 120 36.59 -19.41 -11.73
CA ASN A 120 36.33 -18.13 -11.07
C ASN A 120 35.51 -17.12 -11.91
N ASP A 121 34.58 -17.58 -12.75
CA ASP A 121 33.85 -16.75 -13.73
C ASP A 121 32.50 -16.20 -13.21
N GLY A 122 32.26 -16.26 -11.90
CA GLY A 122 30.99 -15.88 -11.30
C GLY A 122 29.93 -16.99 -11.28
N SER A 123 30.06 -18.03 -12.11
CA SER A 123 29.03 -19.06 -12.30
C SER A 123 28.98 -20.12 -11.20
N GLN A 124 30.02 -20.17 -10.37
CA GLN A 124 30.17 -21.15 -9.31
C GLN A 124 29.65 -20.61 -7.96
N PRO A 125 29.09 -21.48 -7.09
CA PRO A 125 28.82 -21.12 -5.71
C PRO A 125 30.13 -20.91 -4.94
N LEU A 126 30.06 -20.28 -3.77
CA LEU A 126 31.19 -20.26 -2.82
C LEU A 126 31.35 -21.62 -2.13
N GLU A 127 30.25 -22.20 -1.67
CA GLU A 127 30.28 -23.45 -0.90
C GLU A 127 29.82 -24.66 -1.73
N PRO A 128 30.54 -25.80 -1.69
CA PRO A 128 30.02 -27.04 -2.23
C PRO A 128 28.85 -27.55 -1.38
N TRP A 129 27.98 -28.36 -1.97
CA TRP A 129 26.92 -29.05 -1.23
C TRP A 129 27.48 -29.96 -0.13
N GLN A 130 26.64 -30.33 0.83
CA GLN A 130 26.99 -31.26 1.90
C GLN A 130 25.89 -32.29 2.10
N ARG A 131 26.25 -33.57 2.02
CA ARG A 131 25.37 -34.67 2.48
C ARG A 131 25.43 -34.75 4.00
N LEU A 132 24.29 -34.57 4.64
CA LEU A 132 24.11 -34.59 6.08
C LEU A 132 22.63 -34.85 6.39
N SER A 133 22.35 -36.04 6.95
CA SER A 133 21.00 -36.41 7.34
C SER A 133 20.36 -35.37 8.28
N GLN A 134 19.07 -35.09 8.06
CA GLN A 134 18.29 -34.11 8.85
C GLN A 134 18.33 -34.42 10.35
N VAL A 135 18.39 -35.70 10.72
CA VAL A 135 18.48 -36.16 12.12
C VAL A 135 19.70 -35.57 12.81
N ILE A 136 20.83 -35.50 12.10
CA ILE A 136 22.08 -34.95 12.61
C ILE A 136 22.02 -33.42 12.52
N PHE A 137 21.58 -32.87 11.39
CA PHE A 137 21.46 -31.43 11.17
C PHE A 137 20.63 -30.73 12.27
N GLU A 138 19.40 -31.21 12.53
CA GLU A 138 18.53 -30.67 13.59
C GLU A 138 19.16 -30.78 14.97
N ARG A 139 19.81 -31.91 15.28
CA ARG A 139 20.46 -32.12 16.59
C ARG A 139 21.60 -31.14 16.81
N ARG A 140 22.39 -30.86 15.77
CA ARG A 140 23.47 -29.87 15.83
C ARG A 140 22.94 -28.45 15.99
N LEU A 141 21.94 -28.05 15.20
CA LEU A 141 21.30 -26.74 15.35
C LEU A 141 20.67 -26.55 16.73
N ARG A 142 20.01 -27.59 17.26
CA ARG A 142 19.44 -27.55 18.60
C ARG A 142 20.51 -27.27 19.65
N ALA A 143 21.61 -28.02 19.64
CA ALA A 143 22.72 -27.82 20.58
C ALA A 143 23.26 -26.38 20.51
N MET A 144 23.45 -25.85 19.29
CA MET A 144 23.87 -24.46 19.09
C MET A 144 22.87 -23.42 19.61
N CYS A 145 21.57 -23.75 19.61
CA CYS A 145 20.53 -22.86 20.15
C CYS A 145 20.39 -22.98 21.67
N GLU A 146 20.66 -24.15 22.26
CA GLU A 146 20.67 -24.36 23.71
C GLU A 146 21.81 -23.57 24.39
N ASP A 147 22.94 -23.43 23.69
CA ASP A 147 24.12 -22.68 24.18
C ASP A 147 24.01 -21.15 23.93
N ASP A 148 22.97 -20.68 23.23
CA ASP A 148 22.81 -19.27 22.84
C ASP A 148 21.91 -18.49 23.83
N PRO A 149 22.41 -17.47 24.54
CA PRO A 149 21.63 -16.76 25.56
C PRO A 149 20.47 -15.91 25.01
N LEU A 150 20.40 -15.69 23.69
CA LEU A 150 19.30 -14.97 23.04
C LEU A 150 18.15 -15.90 22.62
N ILE A 151 18.31 -17.22 22.76
CA ILE A 151 17.34 -18.21 22.32
C ILE A 151 16.82 -19.00 23.52
N GLN A 152 15.50 -19.05 23.67
CA GLN A 152 14.86 -19.90 24.66
C GLN A 152 14.09 -21.04 23.98
N LEU A 153 14.41 -22.30 24.32
CA LEU A 153 13.75 -23.47 23.75
C LEU A 153 12.79 -24.11 24.76
N HIS A 154 11.56 -24.39 24.31
CA HIS A 154 10.52 -25.10 25.07
C HIS A 154 10.02 -26.31 24.27
N TYR A 155 10.63 -27.47 24.51
CA TYR A 155 10.13 -28.75 24.00
C TYR A 155 8.99 -29.28 24.87
N SER A 156 8.24 -30.25 24.35
CA SER A 156 6.98 -30.73 24.94
C SER A 156 5.88 -29.66 25.06
N HIS A 157 6.00 -28.52 24.39
CA HIS A 157 5.02 -27.42 24.43
C HIS A 157 4.39 -27.24 23.05
N LYS A 158 3.10 -27.55 22.94
CA LYS A 158 2.36 -27.40 21.68
C LYS A 158 1.65 -26.06 21.64
N ILE A 159 1.76 -25.35 20.53
CA ILE A 159 0.90 -24.20 20.24
C ILE A 159 -0.48 -24.73 19.85
N GLU A 160 -1.51 -24.21 20.50
CA GLU A 160 -2.90 -24.56 20.26
C GLU A 160 -3.59 -23.56 19.33
N SER A 161 -3.45 -22.26 19.62
CA SER A 161 -4.01 -21.17 18.82
C SER A 161 -3.09 -19.95 18.76
N VAL A 162 -3.24 -19.19 17.68
CA VAL A 162 -2.62 -17.87 17.47
C VAL A 162 -3.71 -16.89 17.07
N GLU A 163 -3.78 -15.76 17.76
CA GLU A 163 -4.80 -14.73 17.57
C GLU A 163 -4.15 -13.36 17.42
N LEU A 164 -4.50 -12.64 16.35
CA LEU A 164 -4.05 -11.27 16.14
C LEU A 164 -4.72 -10.32 17.13
N GLN A 165 -3.96 -9.36 17.64
CA GLN A 165 -4.43 -8.26 18.47
C GLN A 165 -4.03 -6.92 17.82
N PRO A 166 -4.68 -5.79 18.16
CA PRO A 166 -4.33 -4.49 17.60
C PRO A 166 -2.85 -4.10 17.78
N ALA A 167 -2.25 -4.48 18.92
CA ALA A 167 -0.88 -4.14 19.29
C ALA A 167 0.11 -5.32 19.28
N GLY A 168 -0.31 -6.54 18.91
CA GLY A 168 0.53 -7.73 19.03
C GLY A 168 -0.17 -9.02 18.64
N VAL A 169 0.28 -10.14 19.21
CA VAL A 169 -0.22 -11.49 18.93
C VAL A 169 -0.36 -12.25 20.25
N LYS A 170 -1.52 -12.90 20.44
CA LYS A 170 -1.76 -13.84 21.54
C LYS A 170 -1.53 -15.26 21.04
N THR A 171 -0.66 -15.99 21.72
CA THR A 171 -0.34 -17.39 21.42
C THR A 171 -0.69 -18.26 22.61
N ARG A 172 -1.61 -19.22 22.42
CA ARG A 172 -1.97 -20.19 23.45
C ARG A 172 -1.08 -21.42 23.33
N ILE A 173 -0.45 -21.79 24.44
CA ILE A 173 0.54 -22.87 24.51
C ILE A 173 0.11 -23.86 25.57
N ILE A 174 0.14 -25.14 25.23
CA ILE A 174 -0.14 -26.25 26.15
C ILE A 174 1.14 -27.03 26.38
N ASP A 175 1.54 -27.13 27.64
CA ASP A 175 2.52 -28.12 28.07
C ASP A 175 1.90 -29.52 27.92
N SER A 176 2.51 -30.33 27.08
CA SER A 176 2.01 -31.67 26.73
C SER A 176 2.26 -32.71 27.82
N GLU A 177 3.10 -32.41 28.82
CA GLU A 177 3.36 -33.29 29.95
C GLU A 177 2.42 -32.98 31.13
N THR A 178 2.18 -31.70 31.41
CA THR A 178 1.33 -31.28 32.54
C THR A 178 -0.12 -30.99 32.15
N GLY A 179 -0.39 -30.74 30.86
CA GLY A 179 -1.70 -30.31 30.37
C GLY A 179 -2.04 -28.84 30.66
N ILE A 180 -1.12 -28.09 31.27
CA ILE A 180 -1.33 -26.69 31.64
C ILE A 180 -1.32 -25.81 30.38
N SER A 181 -2.34 -24.96 30.26
CA SER A 181 -2.46 -23.95 29.20
C SER A 181 -1.96 -22.60 29.69
N THR A 182 -1.12 -21.93 28.89
CA THR A 182 -0.63 -20.56 29.14
C THR A 182 -0.84 -19.69 27.91
N VAL A 183 -1.03 -18.39 28.11
CA VAL A 183 -1.18 -17.42 27.02
C VAL A 183 0.04 -16.51 26.99
N TRP A 184 0.65 -16.39 25.81
CA TRP A 184 1.83 -15.56 25.58
C TRP A 184 1.50 -14.40 24.65
N GLU A 185 1.83 -13.19 25.06
CA GLU A 185 1.63 -11.96 24.29
C GLU A 185 2.97 -11.47 23.72
N SER A 186 3.06 -11.36 22.39
CA SER A 186 4.29 -11.00 21.66
C SER A 186 4.03 -10.08 20.48
N ASP A 187 5.06 -9.38 20.02
CA ASP A 187 4.95 -8.54 18.82
C ASP A 187 4.82 -9.35 17.53
N TYR A 188 5.56 -10.47 17.46
CA TYR A 188 5.74 -11.28 16.26
C TYR A 188 5.67 -12.79 16.55
N VAL A 189 5.07 -13.54 15.63
CA VAL A 189 5.05 -15.02 15.63
C VAL A 189 5.49 -15.55 14.26
N ALA A 190 6.39 -16.54 14.25
CA ALA A 190 6.79 -17.28 13.06
C ALA A 190 6.32 -18.75 13.14
N GLY A 191 5.41 -19.14 12.25
CA GLY A 191 4.93 -20.49 12.05
C GLY A 191 5.91 -21.34 11.26
N CYS A 192 6.69 -22.17 11.95
CA CYS A 192 7.62 -23.16 11.41
C CYS A 192 7.20 -24.61 11.80
N ASP A 193 5.93 -24.81 12.19
CA ASP A 193 5.39 -25.99 12.86
C ASP A 193 4.89 -27.08 11.88
N GLY A 194 5.46 -27.07 10.67
CA GLY A 194 5.37 -28.14 9.68
C GLY A 194 4.06 -28.23 8.93
N ALA A 195 3.90 -29.32 8.16
CA ALA A 195 2.74 -29.55 7.30
C ALA A 195 1.39 -29.45 8.03
N SER A 196 1.34 -29.82 9.31
CA SER A 196 0.13 -29.76 10.13
C SER A 196 -0.13 -28.40 10.81
N SER A 197 0.64 -27.36 10.46
CA SER A 197 0.74 -26.05 11.11
C SER A 197 -0.55 -25.57 11.78
N ARG A 198 -0.45 -25.33 13.09
CA ARG A 198 -1.49 -24.69 13.90
C ARG A 198 -1.53 -23.19 13.65
N VAL A 199 -0.37 -22.54 13.47
CA VAL A 199 -0.30 -21.11 13.14
C VAL A 199 -1.08 -20.81 11.85
N ARG A 200 -0.83 -21.57 10.77
CA ARG A 200 -1.56 -21.43 9.49
C ARG A 200 -3.07 -21.62 9.67
N LYS A 201 -3.46 -22.65 10.44
CA LYS A 201 -4.88 -23.00 10.66
C LYS A 201 -5.61 -21.96 11.52
N SER A 202 -4.97 -21.42 12.56
CA SER A 202 -5.58 -20.40 13.44
C SER A 202 -5.93 -19.12 12.69
N LEU A 203 -5.09 -18.72 11.73
CA LEU A 203 -5.35 -17.54 10.89
C LEU A 203 -6.13 -17.87 9.60
N SER A 204 -6.58 -19.11 9.44
CA SER A 204 -7.31 -19.57 8.25
C SER A 204 -6.59 -19.28 6.93
N PHE A 205 -5.26 -19.36 6.91
CA PHE A 205 -4.48 -19.17 5.69
C PHE A 205 -4.68 -20.37 4.75
N PRO A 206 -5.24 -20.18 3.54
CA PRO A 206 -5.53 -21.27 2.62
C PRO A 206 -4.26 -21.95 2.12
N LEU A 207 -4.36 -23.25 1.87
CA LEU A 207 -3.30 -24.06 1.29
C LEU A 207 -3.77 -24.57 -0.08
N ASP A 208 -3.08 -24.18 -1.15
CA ASP A 208 -3.38 -24.59 -2.52
C ASP A 208 -2.53 -25.83 -2.86
N GLY A 209 -3.15 -26.90 -3.35
CA GLY A 209 -2.51 -28.20 -3.59
C GLY A 209 -3.01 -29.30 -2.64
N GLY A 210 -2.32 -30.44 -2.58
CA GLY A 210 -2.77 -31.59 -1.81
C GLY A 210 -1.93 -32.86 -1.95
N PRO A 211 -2.44 -34.00 -1.43
CA PRO A 211 -1.78 -35.29 -1.53
C PRO A 211 -1.71 -35.82 -2.96
N ILE A 212 -0.58 -36.42 -3.30
CA ILE A 212 -0.38 -37.20 -4.52
C ILE A 212 -0.95 -38.61 -4.28
N PRO A 213 -1.54 -39.29 -5.29
CA PRO A 213 -2.09 -40.64 -5.14
C PRO A 213 -1.01 -41.73 -5.05
N SER A 214 -0.19 -41.68 -3.99
CA SER A 214 0.83 -42.67 -3.67
C SER A 214 1.06 -42.74 -2.17
N CYS A 215 1.52 -43.89 -1.70
CA CYS A 215 1.93 -44.13 -0.32
C CYS A 215 3.37 -44.62 -0.32
N ALA A 216 4.19 -44.17 0.63
CA ALA A 216 5.56 -44.63 0.78
C ALA A 216 5.79 -45.25 2.16
N LEU A 217 6.27 -46.50 2.18
CA LEU A 217 6.77 -47.16 3.39
C LEU A 217 8.28 -46.90 3.49
N LEU A 218 8.66 -46.10 4.49
CA LEU A 218 10.03 -45.78 4.84
C LEU A 218 10.53 -46.76 5.89
N VAL A 219 11.69 -47.37 5.65
CA VAL A 219 12.45 -48.11 6.66
C VAL A 219 13.86 -47.54 6.73
N HIS A 220 14.25 -47.04 7.89
CA HIS A 220 15.58 -46.55 8.20
C HIS A 220 16.27 -47.55 9.13
N PHE A 221 17.46 -48.00 8.77
CA PHE A 221 18.09 -49.15 9.41
C PHE A 221 19.62 -49.07 9.35
N LYS A 222 20.26 -49.91 10.17
CA LYS A 222 21.70 -50.15 10.13
C LYS A 222 22.02 -51.48 9.46
N SER A 223 23.03 -51.47 8.60
CA SER A 223 23.60 -52.67 7.98
C SER A 223 25.05 -52.43 7.58
N ARG A 224 25.93 -53.34 8.00
CA ARG A 224 27.34 -53.43 7.56
C ARG A 224 27.57 -54.44 6.45
N ASP A 225 26.51 -54.93 5.79
CA ASP A 225 26.60 -55.85 4.66
C ASP A 225 26.98 -55.14 3.35
N LEU A 226 28.09 -54.40 3.41
CA LEU A 226 28.51 -53.47 2.36
C LEU A 226 28.82 -54.20 1.04
N SER A 227 29.28 -55.45 1.10
CA SER A 227 29.53 -56.25 -0.11
C SER A 227 28.25 -56.50 -0.92
N ARG A 228 27.11 -56.65 -0.24
CA ARG A 228 25.82 -56.87 -0.90
C ARG A 228 25.16 -55.56 -1.29
N LEU A 229 25.19 -54.56 -0.39
CA LEU A 229 24.63 -53.24 -0.66
C LEU A 229 25.36 -52.54 -1.82
N HIS A 230 26.69 -52.60 -1.88
CA HIS A 230 27.48 -52.00 -2.95
C HIS A 230 27.81 -52.97 -4.10
N LYS A 231 27.01 -54.03 -4.32
CA LYS A 231 27.27 -55.01 -5.41
C LYS A 231 27.46 -54.33 -6.77
N GLN A 232 26.71 -53.25 -7.03
CA GLN A 232 26.74 -52.50 -8.28
C GLN A 232 27.57 -51.20 -8.20
N GLY A 233 28.45 -51.10 -7.19
CA GLY A 233 29.19 -49.89 -6.86
C GLY A 233 28.58 -49.10 -5.71
N ARG A 234 29.33 -48.10 -5.23
CA ARG A 234 28.87 -47.18 -4.18
C ARG A 234 27.84 -46.19 -4.75
N PHE A 235 26.83 -45.86 -3.95
CA PHE A 235 25.78 -44.93 -4.34
C PHE A 235 25.34 -44.07 -3.17
N TRP A 236 24.95 -42.83 -3.48
CA TRP A 236 24.11 -42.03 -2.60
C TRP A 236 22.67 -42.53 -2.66
N HIS A 237 22.10 -42.57 -3.87
CA HIS A 237 20.78 -43.12 -4.14
C HIS A 237 20.90 -44.27 -5.13
N ILE A 238 20.15 -45.35 -4.91
CA ILE A 238 19.84 -46.34 -5.95
C ILE A 238 18.34 -46.39 -6.17
N LEU A 239 17.92 -46.02 -7.37
CA LEU A 239 16.54 -46.00 -7.84
C LEU A 239 16.24 -47.37 -8.45
N LEU A 240 15.19 -48.02 -7.97
CA LEU A 240 14.92 -49.44 -8.21
C LEU A 240 13.58 -49.65 -8.93
N VAL A 241 13.63 -50.47 -9.98
CA VAL A 241 12.44 -50.94 -10.71
C VAL A 241 11.81 -52.09 -9.93
N GLY A 242 10.52 -52.00 -9.64
CA GLY A 242 9.78 -53.10 -9.02
C GLY A 242 9.00 -53.96 -10.02
N GLU A 243 8.30 -54.97 -9.51
CA GLU A 243 7.66 -56.03 -10.30
C GLU A 243 6.60 -55.51 -11.30
N SER A 244 6.00 -54.33 -11.07
CA SER A 244 5.08 -53.72 -12.04
C SER A 244 5.78 -53.11 -13.27
N GLY A 245 7.11 -53.23 -13.34
CA GLY A 245 7.95 -52.70 -14.40
C GLY A 245 8.18 -51.19 -14.33
N GLY A 246 7.93 -50.56 -13.17
CA GLY A 246 8.09 -49.11 -12.95
C GLY A 246 8.95 -48.78 -11.73
N PHE A 247 9.17 -47.49 -11.49
CA PHE A 247 9.85 -46.99 -10.29
C PHE A 247 9.03 -47.30 -9.03
N GLU A 248 9.55 -48.19 -8.17
CA GLU A 248 8.85 -48.65 -6.95
C GLU A 248 9.69 -48.56 -5.70
N GLY A 249 11.01 -48.39 -5.83
CA GLY A 249 11.91 -48.40 -4.68
C GLY A 249 13.02 -47.37 -4.81
N VAL A 250 13.45 -46.82 -3.68
CA VAL A 250 14.75 -46.15 -3.57
C VAL A 250 15.44 -46.61 -2.31
N ALA A 251 16.75 -46.86 -2.38
CA ALA A 251 17.62 -47.00 -1.22
C ALA A 251 18.64 -45.85 -1.18
N ILE A 252 18.88 -45.33 0.02
CA ILE A 252 19.66 -44.13 0.29
C ILE A 252 20.75 -44.48 1.31
N ALA A 253 22.01 -44.27 0.97
CA ALA A 253 23.11 -44.25 1.93
C ALA A 253 23.04 -42.94 2.72
N GLN A 254 22.98 -42.99 4.05
CA GLN A 254 22.83 -41.77 4.88
C GLN A 254 24.19 -41.25 5.40
N ASP A 255 25.11 -42.17 5.70
CA ASP A 255 26.43 -41.83 6.25
C ASP A 255 27.61 -42.54 5.55
N GLU A 256 27.33 -43.38 4.55
CA GLU A 256 28.31 -44.22 3.84
C GLU A 256 29.02 -45.27 4.72
N ILE A 257 28.57 -45.48 5.96
CA ILE A 257 29.21 -46.38 6.93
C ILE A 257 28.29 -47.57 7.20
N ASP A 258 27.15 -47.32 7.84
CA ASP A 258 26.21 -48.37 8.21
C ASP A 258 24.75 -47.94 8.21
N THR A 259 24.43 -46.66 7.98
CA THR A 259 23.04 -46.16 8.06
C THR A 259 22.41 -46.01 6.68
N TRP A 260 21.23 -46.61 6.51
CA TRP A 260 20.51 -46.70 5.24
C TRP A 260 19.03 -46.35 5.40
N THR A 261 18.41 -45.87 4.32
CA THR A 261 16.96 -45.67 4.25
C THR A 261 16.42 -46.27 2.97
N THR A 262 15.38 -47.08 3.04
CA THR A 262 14.61 -47.52 1.87
C THR A 262 13.22 -46.90 1.88
N HIS A 263 12.75 -46.48 0.71
CA HIS A 263 11.34 -46.15 0.47
C HIS A 263 10.76 -47.14 -0.52
N LEU A 264 9.68 -47.83 -0.10
CA LEU A 264 8.84 -48.65 -0.97
C LEU A 264 7.60 -47.85 -1.34
N PHE A 265 7.46 -47.50 -2.62
CA PHE A 265 6.29 -46.81 -3.16
C PHE A 265 5.20 -47.83 -3.47
N MET A 266 3.98 -47.55 -2.99
CA MET A 266 2.84 -48.45 -3.09
C MET A 266 1.58 -47.70 -3.55
N PRO A 267 0.61 -48.41 -4.15
CA PRO A 267 -0.73 -47.89 -4.39
C PRO A 267 -1.39 -47.38 -3.10
N LEU A 268 -2.34 -46.44 -3.23
CA LEU A 268 -3.04 -45.83 -2.10
C LEU A 268 -3.85 -46.81 -1.24
N ASP A 269 -4.36 -47.87 -1.86
CA ASP A 269 -5.16 -48.94 -1.26
C ASP A 269 -4.32 -50.10 -0.72
N ALA A 270 -3.00 -50.08 -0.93
CA ALA A 270 -2.11 -51.05 -0.34
C ALA A 270 -2.11 -50.94 1.20
N ASN A 271 -2.03 -52.07 1.89
CA ASN A 271 -1.87 -52.13 3.34
C ASN A 271 -0.38 -52.22 3.72
N PRO A 272 0.27 -51.12 4.15
CA PRO A 272 1.68 -51.12 4.52
C PRO A 272 1.97 -52.00 5.73
N ASP A 273 0.99 -52.20 6.61
CA ASP A 273 1.12 -52.98 7.84
C ASP A 273 1.18 -54.49 7.58
N ALA A 274 0.89 -54.92 6.35
CA ALA A 274 1.01 -56.32 5.94
C ALA A 274 2.45 -56.76 5.60
N LEU A 275 3.41 -55.82 5.54
CA LEU A 275 4.81 -56.09 5.22
C LEU A 275 5.71 -55.79 6.42
N GLU A 276 6.48 -56.77 6.88
CA GLU A 276 7.47 -56.54 7.93
C GLU A 276 8.62 -55.63 7.44
N SER A 277 9.34 -54.99 8.37
CA SER A 277 10.38 -54.02 7.99
C SER A 277 11.51 -54.62 7.15
N TYR A 278 11.94 -55.84 7.47
CA TYR A 278 12.97 -56.56 6.73
C TYR A 278 12.47 -56.93 5.32
N GLU A 279 11.24 -57.41 5.21
CA GLU A 279 10.62 -57.78 3.93
C GLU A 279 10.50 -56.56 3.00
N ALA A 280 10.12 -55.40 3.55
CA ALA A 280 10.05 -54.16 2.79
C ALA A 280 11.43 -53.75 2.25
N VAL A 281 12.49 -53.84 3.06
CA VAL A 281 13.87 -53.56 2.63
C VAL A 281 14.31 -54.53 1.54
N TYR A 282 14.13 -55.84 1.75
CA TYR A 282 14.53 -56.86 0.77
C TYR A 282 13.76 -56.71 -0.54
N LYS A 283 12.47 -56.36 -0.48
CA LYS A 283 11.65 -56.11 -1.65
C LYS A 283 12.15 -54.91 -2.45
N VAL A 284 12.48 -53.80 -1.79
CA VAL A 284 13.07 -52.61 -2.45
C VAL A 284 14.37 -53.01 -3.14
N LEU A 285 15.33 -53.57 -2.39
CA LEU A 285 16.66 -53.93 -2.91
C LEU A 285 16.61 -54.99 -4.02
N GLY A 286 15.61 -55.87 -3.96
CA GLY A 286 15.36 -56.94 -4.93
C GLY A 286 14.95 -56.48 -6.32
N GLY A 287 14.20 -55.38 -6.39
CA GLY A 287 13.65 -54.87 -7.64
C GLY A 287 12.86 -55.94 -8.41
N LEU A 288 13.24 -56.21 -9.66
CA LEU A 288 12.61 -57.19 -10.54
C LEU A 288 12.86 -58.66 -10.14
N TYR A 289 13.86 -58.94 -9.32
CA TYR A 289 14.36 -60.30 -9.08
C TYR A 289 13.80 -60.96 -7.81
N GLY A 290 12.81 -60.34 -7.17
CA GLY A 290 12.30 -60.76 -5.87
C GLY A 290 13.22 -60.35 -4.72
N PRO A 291 12.87 -60.67 -3.46
CA PRO A 291 13.56 -60.16 -2.27
C PRO A 291 15.07 -60.39 -2.28
N TYR A 292 15.85 -59.33 -2.06
CA TYR A 292 17.31 -59.39 -1.92
C TYR A 292 17.71 -59.26 -0.45
N GLU A 293 17.95 -60.40 0.19
CA GLU A 293 18.31 -60.46 1.60
C GLU A 293 19.68 -59.82 1.86
N ILE A 294 19.78 -59.06 2.94
CA ILE A 294 21.03 -58.51 3.49
C ILE A 294 21.01 -58.66 5.00
N LYS A 295 22.18 -58.65 5.66
CA LYS A 295 22.20 -58.59 7.11
C LYS A 295 21.80 -57.20 7.61
N ILE A 296 20.60 -57.07 8.17
CA ILE A 296 20.16 -55.86 8.88
C ILE A 296 20.57 -55.98 10.35
N ASP A 297 21.42 -55.07 10.81
CA ASP A 297 21.91 -55.05 12.19
C ASP A 297 20.88 -54.45 13.17
N GLU A 298 20.14 -53.41 12.74
CA GLU A 298 19.15 -52.73 13.56
C GLU A 298 18.12 -51.98 12.70
N VAL A 299 16.82 -52.06 13.02
CA VAL A 299 15.81 -51.18 12.42
C VAL A 299 15.63 -49.95 13.33
N LEU A 300 15.98 -48.77 12.83
CA LEU A 300 15.94 -47.52 13.58
C LEU A 300 14.55 -46.89 13.55
N VAL A 301 13.93 -46.84 12.36
CA VAL A 301 12.65 -46.15 12.14
C VAL A 301 11.84 -46.85 11.04
N ARG A 302 10.52 -46.96 11.25
CA ARG A 302 9.54 -47.38 10.24
C ARG A 302 8.44 -46.31 10.14
N SER A 303 8.19 -45.77 8.95
CA SER A 303 7.10 -44.81 8.69
C SER A 303 6.25 -45.23 7.52
N VAL A 304 4.97 -44.91 7.59
CA VAL A 304 4.16 -44.68 6.40
C VAL A 304 3.99 -43.17 6.22
N TRP A 305 4.18 -42.67 5.01
CA TRP A 305 3.91 -41.26 4.69
C TRP A 305 3.31 -41.10 3.31
N ARG A 306 2.62 -39.98 3.10
CA ARG A 306 1.98 -39.61 1.83
C ARG A 306 2.64 -38.37 1.26
N PRO A 307 3.12 -38.39 0.01
CA PRO A 307 3.68 -37.21 -0.62
C PRO A 307 2.60 -36.15 -0.83
N ASN A 308 2.92 -34.90 -0.47
CA ASN A 308 2.06 -33.73 -0.68
C ASN A 308 2.81 -32.69 -1.50
N ILE A 309 2.10 -32.03 -2.41
CA ILE A 309 2.54 -30.82 -3.11
C ILE A 309 1.53 -29.73 -2.78
N ALA A 310 1.95 -28.73 -2.02
CA ALA A 310 1.05 -27.64 -1.64
C ALA A 310 1.78 -26.35 -1.27
N VAL A 311 1.19 -25.19 -1.53
CA VAL A 311 1.74 -23.87 -1.15
C VAL A 311 0.63 -23.02 -0.53
N ALA A 312 0.94 -22.34 0.57
CA ALA A 312 0.00 -21.44 1.23
C ALA A 312 -0.21 -20.19 0.37
N ARG A 313 -1.46 -19.76 0.24
CA ARG A 313 -1.80 -18.58 -0.58
C ARG A 313 -1.29 -17.28 0.04
N THR A 314 -1.27 -17.26 1.38
CA THR A 314 -0.82 -16.15 2.22
C THR A 314 0.23 -16.67 3.20
N TRP A 315 1.35 -15.95 3.31
CA TRP A 315 2.48 -16.30 4.17
C TRP A 315 2.66 -15.33 5.33
N SER A 316 1.98 -14.17 5.29
CA SER A 316 2.05 -13.14 6.33
C SER A 316 0.66 -12.59 6.70
N SER A 317 0.46 -12.18 7.95
CA SER A 317 -0.77 -11.49 8.36
C SER A 317 -0.86 -10.07 7.75
N PRO A 318 -2.06 -9.49 7.59
CA PRO A 318 -2.21 -8.14 7.03
C PRO A 318 -1.37 -7.08 7.76
N CYS A 319 -1.25 -7.20 9.09
CA CYS A 319 -0.46 -6.32 9.94
C CYS A 319 1.02 -6.72 10.07
N GLN A 320 1.50 -7.72 9.31
CA GLN A 320 2.90 -8.16 9.28
C GLN A 320 3.44 -8.57 10.67
N ARG A 321 2.60 -9.25 11.46
CA ARG A 321 2.95 -9.75 12.80
C ARG A 321 3.06 -11.27 12.88
N VAL A 322 2.42 -12.00 11.98
CA VAL A 322 2.51 -13.47 11.91
C VAL A 322 3.00 -13.89 10.55
N PHE A 323 3.99 -14.78 10.51
CA PHE A 323 4.64 -15.24 9.28
C PHE A 323 4.67 -16.76 9.22
N LEU A 324 4.68 -17.36 8.03
CA LEU A 324 4.89 -18.80 7.81
C LEU A 324 6.25 -19.04 7.13
N ALA A 325 6.94 -20.10 7.52
CA ALA A 325 8.20 -20.54 6.90
C ALA A 325 8.30 -22.06 6.82
N GLY A 326 9.00 -22.58 5.80
CA GLY A 326 9.18 -24.03 5.59
C GLY A 326 7.86 -24.77 5.31
N ASP A 327 7.75 -26.01 5.81
CA ASP A 327 6.59 -26.90 5.62
C ASP A 327 5.23 -26.32 6.08
N ALA A 328 5.25 -25.27 6.92
CA ALA A 328 4.05 -24.52 7.28
C ALA A 328 3.53 -23.69 6.09
N ALA A 329 4.42 -23.20 5.23
CA ALA A 329 4.14 -22.38 4.05
C ALA A 329 4.12 -23.18 2.74
N HIS A 330 5.00 -24.17 2.56
CA HIS A 330 5.09 -24.97 1.33
C HIS A 330 5.45 -26.42 1.63
N GLN A 331 4.74 -27.37 1.03
CA GLN A 331 4.95 -28.80 1.16
C GLN A 331 5.41 -29.34 -0.20
N ASN A 332 6.49 -30.09 -0.18
CA ASN A 332 7.10 -30.61 -1.39
C ASN A 332 7.40 -32.11 -1.28
N ILE A 333 7.53 -32.76 -2.42
CA ILE A 333 8.07 -34.12 -2.50
C ILE A 333 9.61 -34.12 -2.42
N PRO A 334 10.25 -35.25 -2.08
CA PRO A 334 11.69 -35.26 -1.83
C PRO A 334 12.58 -35.05 -3.06
N THR A 335 12.06 -35.22 -4.27
CA THR A 335 12.84 -35.15 -5.51
C THR A 335 13.46 -33.77 -5.71
N GLY A 336 14.77 -33.73 -5.95
CA GLY A 336 15.58 -32.52 -6.04
C GLY A 336 15.98 -31.89 -4.70
N GLY A 337 15.54 -32.44 -3.56
CA GLY A 337 15.98 -31.99 -2.23
C GLY A 337 15.54 -30.58 -1.83
N TYR A 338 14.54 -29.98 -2.49
CA TYR A 338 14.24 -28.56 -2.33
C TYR A 338 13.56 -28.18 -1.01
N GLY A 339 12.80 -29.07 -0.36
CA GLY A 339 11.94 -28.73 0.78
C GLY A 339 12.65 -28.00 1.93
N MET A 340 13.64 -28.66 2.55
CA MET A 340 14.41 -28.05 3.65
C MET A 340 15.27 -26.88 3.16
N ASN A 341 15.89 -26.99 1.98
CA ASN A 341 16.75 -25.92 1.43
C ASN A 341 15.97 -24.62 1.15
N MET A 342 14.71 -24.72 0.71
CA MET A 342 13.80 -23.57 0.64
C MET A 342 13.50 -23.02 2.03
N GLY A 343 13.21 -23.89 3.00
CA GLY A 343 12.98 -23.49 4.39
C GLY A 343 14.19 -22.79 5.02
N ILE A 344 15.42 -23.17 4.67
CA ILE A 344 16.65 -22.46 5.07
C ILE A 344 16.65 -21.04 4.50
N GLY A 345 16.32 -20.89 3.21
CA GLY A 345 16.18 -19.59 2.57
C GLY A 345 15.09 -18.73 3.23
N ASP A 346 13.96 -19.34 3.61
CA ASP A 346 12.87 -18.65 4.29
C ASP A 346 13.27 -18.16 5.68
N ALA A 347 13.91 -19.03 6.48
CA ALA A 347 14.39 -18.68 7.81
C ALA A 347 15.41 -17.54 7.78
N PHE A 348 16.34 -17.58 6.82
CA PHE A 348 17.33 -16.51 6.66
C PHE A 348 16.66 -15.20 6.24
N ASP A 349 15.84 -15.22 5.18
CA ASP A 349 15.20 -14.02 4.63
C ASP A 349 14.23 -13.37 5.64
N LEU A 350 13.40 -14.18 6.30
CA LEU A 350 12.50 -13.68 7.35
C LEU A 350 13.28 -13.12 8.55
N GLY A 351 14.31 -13.84 9.00
CA GLY A 351 15.05 -13.50 10.22
C GLY A 351 15.79 -12.17 10.13
N TRP A 352 16.48 -11.90 9.01
CA TRP A 352 17.18 -10.61 8.86
C TRP A 352 16.20 -9.45 8.69
N LYS A 353 15.06 -9.65 8.01
CA LYS A 353 14.03 -8.61 7.82
C LYS A 353 13.32 -8.27 9.13
N LEU A 354 12.89 -9.29 9.90
CA LEU A 354 12.35 -9.12 11.24
C LEU A 354 13.30 -8.32 12.10
N THR A 355 14.57 -8.72 12.12
CA THR A 355 15.56 -8.03 12.94
C THR A 355 15.77 -6.58 12.52
N SER A 356 15.85 -6.30 11.21
CA SER A 356 16.00 -4.94 10.70
C SER A 356 14.83 -4.04 11.12
N VAL A 357 13.60 -4.55 11.14
CA VAL A 357 12.43 -3.78 11.62
C VAL A 357 12.42 -3.66 13.14
N ILE A 358 12.68 -4.73 13.88
CA ILE A 358 12.72 -4.75 15.35
C ILE A 358 13.77 -3.77 15.89
N ASN A 359 14.94 -3.73 15.27
CA ASN A 359 16.02 -2.80 15.64
C ASN A 359 15.77 -1.37 15.14
N GLY A 360 14.60 -1.09 14.57
CA GLY A 360 14.22 0.23 14.08
C GLY A 360 15.00 0.67 12.84
N GLN A 361 15.70 -0.23 12.14
CA GLN A 361 16.56 0.04 10.96
C GLN A 361 15.77 0.03 9.64
N SER A 362 14.55 -0.49 9.63
CA SER A 362 13.72 -0.67 8.43
C SER A 362 12.23 -0.53 8.74
N GLY A 363 11.40 -0.37 7.70
CA GLY A 363 9.95 -0.21 7.82
C GLY A 363 9.17 -1.48 7.47
N GLN A 364 7.86 -1.45 7.72
CA GLN A 364 6.95 -2.59 7.51
C GLN A 364 6.91 -3.10 6.07
N THR A 365 7.18 -2.24 5.08
CA THR A 365 7.24 -2.65 3.66
C THR A 365 8.34 -3.68 3.42
N LEU A 366 9.42 -3.67 4.21
CA LEU A 366 10.45 -4.70 4.15
C LEU A 366 9.92 -6.06 4.59
N LEU A 367 9.13 -6.13 5.66
CA LEU A 367 8.49 -7.38 6.09
C LEU A 367 7.50 -7.90 5.06
N LYS A 368 6.71 -6.99 4.46
CA LYS A 368 5.80 -7.34 3.36
C LYS A 368 6.53 -7.95 2.17
N SER A 369 7.79 -7.57 1.93
CA SER A 369 8.56 -8.13 0.82
C SER A 369 8.89 -9.61 1.00
N TYR A 370 8.92 -10.14 2.23
CA TYR A 370 9.16 -11.57 2.49
C TYR A 370 8.24 -12.48 1.66
N GLU A 371 6.92 -12.27 1.72
CA GLU A 371 5.97 -13.08 0.96
C GLU A 371 6.14 -12.87 -0.56
N LEU A 372 6.30 -11.62 -1.00
CA LEU A 372 6.45 -11.27 -2.42
C LEU A 372 7.69 -11.91 -3.04
N GLU A 373 8.74 -12.10 -2.25
CA GLU A 373 10.04 -12.59 -2.69
C GLU A 373 10.16 -14.12 -2.55
N ARG A 374 9.70 -14.71 -1.44
CA ARG A 374 9.89 -16.14 -1.14
C ARG A 374 8.82 -17.06 -1.74
N LYS A 375 7.56 -16.61 -1.81
CA LYS A 375 6.46 -17.43 -2.35
C LYS A 375 6.69 -17.84 -3.82
N PRO A 376 7.15 -16.96 -4.74
CA PRO A 376 7.47 -17.35 -6.11
C PRO A 376 8.59 -18.39 -6.21
N VAL A 377 9.57 -18.34 -5.30
CA VAL A 377 10.64 -19.35 -5.23
C VAL A 377 10.06 -20.70 -4.84
N ALA A 378 9.18 -20.74 -3.83
CA ALA A 378 8.54 -21.97 -3.40
C ALA A 378 7.66 -22.60 -4.50
N LEU A 379 6.83 -21.80 -5.18
CA LEU A 379 6.02 -22.29 -6.30
C LEU A 379 6.89 -22.94 -7.38
N ARG A 380 7.94 -22.25 -7.83
CA ARG A 380 8.85 -22.76 -8.86
C ARG A 380 9.51 -24.07 -8.46
N ASN A 381 10.00 -24.16 -7.24
CA ASN A 381 10.73 -25.33 -6.75
C ASN A 381 9.79 -26.53 -6.54
N VAL A 382 8.57 -26.29 -6.07
CA VAL A 382 7.53 -27.32 -5.94
C VAL A 382 7.16 -27.87 -7.32
N ASP A 383 6.98 -27.00 -8.32
CA ASP A 383 6.70 -27.42 -9.70
C ASP A 383 7.83 -28.31 -10.26
N HIS A 384 9.10 -27.88 -10.12
CA HIS A 384 10.25 -28.64 -10.61
C HIS A 384 10.47 -29.95 -9.86
N SER A 385 10.14 -30.01 -8.57
CA SER A 385 10.17 -31.27 -7.82
C SER A 385 9.21 -32.29 -8.44
N GLY A 386 8.02 -31.84 -8.86
CA GLY A 386 7.07 -32.62 -9.64
C GLY A 386 7.63 -33.10 -10.98
N GLU A 387 8.33 -32.23 -11.72
CA GLU A 387 8.99 -32.60 -12.98
C GLU A 387 10.04 -33.70 -12.79
N HIS A 388 10.90 -33.59 -11.77
CA HIS A 388 11.90 -34.62 -11.45
C HIS A 388 11.26 -35.96 -11.13
N PHE A 389 10.14 -35.95 -10.42
CA PHE A 389 9.40 -37.19 -10.13
C PHE A 389 8.83 -37.84 -11.39
N GLN A 390 8.37 -37.04 -12.37
CA GLN A 390 7.89 -37.55 -13.67
C GLN A 390 9.01 -38.20 -14.48
N VAL A 391 10.26 -37.76 -14.33
CA VAL A 391 11.43 -38.40 -14.98
C VAL A 391 11.52 -39.88 -14.60
N HIS A 392 11.34 -40.20 -13.32
CA HIS A 392 11.37 -41.59 -12.85
C HIS A 392 10.14 -42.39 -13.24
N GLN A 393 8.96 -41.76 -13.29
CA GLN A 393 7.73 -42.44 -13.74
C GLN A 393 7.81 -42.90 -15.21
N LYS A 394 8.57 -42.20 -16.05
CA LYS A 394 8.76 -42.56 -17.47
C LYS A 394 9.44 -43.93 -17.66
N LEU A 395 10.11 -44.45 -16.64
CA LEU A 395 10.84 -45.71 -16.70
C LEU A 395 9.95 -46.90 -17.13
N LYS A 396 8.68 -46.91 -16.68
CA LYS A 396 7.71 -47.94 -17.08
C LYS A 396 7.42 -47.93 -18.58
N GLU A 397 7.27 -46.75 -19.16
CA GLU A 397 7.06 -46.60 -20.59
C GLU A 397 8.32 -46.94 -21.40
N LEU A 398 9.51 -46.62 -20.86
CA LEU A 398 10.78 -46.94 -21.51
C LEU A 398 11.03 -48.44 -21.60
N LEU A 399 10.70 -49.18 -20.53
CA LEU A 399 10.78 -50.64 -20.46
C LEU A 399 9.71 -51.33 -21.33
N GLY A 400 8.56 -50.70 -21.55
CA GLY A 400 7.49 -51.17 -22.45
C GLY A 400 6.65 -52.32 -21.87
N GLY A 401 5.74 -52.89 -22.68
CA GLY A 401 4.77 -53.91 -22.23
C GLY A 401 5.23 -55.37 -22.24
N GLY A 402 6.55 -55.64 -22.38
CA GLY A 402 7.13 -56.98 -22.32
C GLY A 402 7.68 -57.31 -20.92
N ASP A 403 8.36 -58.46 -20.77
CA ASP A 403 9.06 -58.80 -19.52
C ASP A 403 10.15 -57.75 -19.21
N PRO A 404 10.05 -56.97 -18.11
CA PRO A 404 11.01 -55.92 -17.80
C PRO A 404 12.43 -56.47 -17.54
N LYS A 405 12.58 -57.76 -17.18
CA LYS A 405 13.90 -58.40 -16.93
C LYS A 405 14.78 -58.47 -18.17
N ARG A 406 14.19 -58.37 -19.37
CA ARG A 406 14.93 -58.34 -20.63
C ARG A 406 15.93 -57.18 -20.71
N VAL A 407 15.74 -56.13 -19.90
CA VAL A 407 16.67 -55.01 -19.81
C VAL A 407 18.06 -55.44 -19.36
N ASP A 408 18.20 -56.55 -18.65
CA ASP A 408 19.49 -57.06 -18.16
C ASP A 408 20.04 -58.21 -18.99
N HIS A 409 19.28 -58.75 -19.95
CA HIS A 409 19.78 -59.77 -20.85
C HIS A 409 20.89 -59.20 -21.75
N ASP A 410 21.90 -60.01 -22.05
CA ASP A 410 22.93 -59.66 -23.03
C ASP A 410 22.49 -59.95 -24.48
N THR A 411 21.27 -59.52 -24.81
CA THR A 411 20.71 -59.54 -26.16
C THR A 411 20.80 -58.15 -26.77
N GLU A 412 20.62 -58.06 -28.09
CA GLU A 412 20.58 -56.77 -28.78
C GLU A 412 19.42 -55.90 -28.27
N GLU A 413 18.28 -56.52 -27.98
CA GLU A 413 17.13 -55.85 -27.36
C GLU A 413 17.46 -55.28 -25.97
N GLY A 414 18.09 -56.07 -25.09
CA GLY A 414 18.48 -55.62 -23.76
C GLY A 414 19.49 -54.48 -23.79
N ARG A 415 20.53 -54.58 -24.65
CA ARG A 415 21.50 -53.49 -24.87
C ARG A 415 20.84 -52.22 -25.40
N ASN A 416 19.88 -52.33 -26.31
CA ASN A 416 19.13 -51.20 -26.84
C ASN A 416 18.24 -50.53 -25.76
N LEU A 417 17.59 -51.31 -24.90
CA LEU A 417 16.82 -50.77 -23.78
C LEU A 417 17.71 -50.04 -22.77
N ARG A 418 18.84 -50.61 -22.36
CA ARG A 418 19.81 -49.94 -21.48
C ARG A 418 20.32 -48.64 -22.09
N ARG A 419 20.66 -48.63 -23.39
CA ARG A 419 21.08 -47.40 -24.09
C ARG A 419 19.97 -46.35 -24.12
N LYS A 420 18.72 -46.75 -24.39
CA LYS A 420 17.57 -45.84 -24.39
C LYS A 420 17.32 -45.22 -23.01
N ILE A 421 17.35 -46.03 -21.95
CA ILE A 421 17.20 -45.58 -20.56
C ILE A 421 18.36 -44.65 -20.20
N HIS A 422 19.59 -45.04 -20.50
CA HIS A 422 20.78 -44.23 -20.26
C HIS A 422 20.67 -42.86 -20.94
N THR A 423 20.40 -42.81 -22.25
CA THR A 423 20.23 -41.54 -22.98
C THR A 423 19.11 -40.68 -22.40
N TYR A 424 17.98 -41.30 -22.02
CA TYR A 424 16.89 -40.56 -21.38
C TYR A 424 17.33 -39.93 -20.06
N TYR A 425 17.97 -40.70 -19.17
CA TYR A 425 18.43 -40.19 -17.88
C TYR A 425 19.55 -39.16 -18.02
N GLN A 426 20.47 -39.30 -18.98
CA GLN A 426 21.50 -38.27 -19.22
C GLN A 426 20.91 -36.96 -19.74
N ASN A 427 19.82 -37.02 -20.53
CA ASN A 427 19.12 -35.83 -21.00
C ASN A 427 18.19 -35.20 -19.93
N ASN A 428 17.96 -35.88 -18.81
CA ASN A 428 17.05 -35.46 -17.74
C ASN A 428 17.74 -35.56 -16.36
N ASP A 429 19.01 -35.14 -16.27
CA ASP A 429 19.85 -35.20 -15.06
C ASP A 429 19.71 -33.96 -14.16
N GLY A 430 18.62 -33.21 -14.29
CA GLY A 430 18.41 -31.92 -13.63
C GLY A 430 18.21 -31.99 -12.11
N GLU A 431 17.74 -33.12 -11.58
CA GLU A 431 17.33 -33.26 -10.18
C GLU A 431 18.37 -32.75 -9.18
N ASN A 432 19.65 -33.04 -9.43
CA ASN A 432 20.77 -32.67 -8.55
C ASN A 432 21.81 -31.76 -9.25
N LYS A 433 21.44 -31.14 -10.39
CA LYS A 433 22.36 -30.33 -11.21
C LYS A 433 21.77 -28.98 -11.65
N ASN A 434 20.55 -28.66 -11.25
CA ASN A 434 19.84 -27.44 -11.65
C ASN A 434 20.23 -26.23 -10.78
N PHE A 435 21.44 -25.70 -10.99
CA PHE A 435 21.93 -24.52 -10.25
C PHE A 435 21.10 -23.25 -10.49
N GLY A 436 20.39 -23.15 -11.60
CA GLY A 436 19.46 -22.05 -11.85
C GLY A 436 18.26 -22.04 -10.90
N ILE A 437 17.81 -23.21 -10.43
CA ILE A 437 16.80 -23.36 -9.38
C ILE A 437 17.37 -22.97 -8.02
N GLU A 438 18.58 -23.43 -7.70
CA GLU A 438 19.19 -23.25 -6.38
C GLU A 438 19.69 -21.81 -6.13
N MET A 439 20.23 -21.15 -7.15
CA MET A 439 20.91 -19.86 -7.03
C MET A 439 20.36 -18.76 -7.95
N GLY A 440 19.70 -19.13 -9.05
CA GLY A 440 19.31 -18.19 -10.11
C GLY A 440 17.96 -17.50 -9.93
N TYR A 441 17.25 -17.75 -8.82
CA TYR A 441 15.99 -17.06 -8.58
C TYR A 441 16.20 -15.56 -8.36
N ARG A 442 15.18 -14.78 -8.76
CA ARG A 442 15.16 -13.33 -8.65
C ARG A 442 14.00 -12.86 -7.80
N TYR A 443 14.29 -11.93 -6.91
CA TYR A 443 13.31 -11.25 -6.09
C TYR A 443 12.69 -10.07 -6.83
N THR A 444 11.39 -9.88 -6.63
CA THR A 444 10.64 -8.74 -7.15
C THR A 444 9.74 -8.21 -6.04
N SER A 445 10.01 -7.00 -5.60
CA SER A 445 9.27 -6.35 -4.51
C SER A 445 9.46 -4.84 -4.53
N PRO A 446 8.65 -4.07 -3.78
CA PRO A 446 8.83 -2.62 -3.67
C PRO A 446 10.14 -2.15 -3.01
N VAL A 447 10.95 -3.07 -2.46
CA VAL A 447 12.24 -2.75 -1.84
C VAL A 447 13.44 -3.07 -2.75
N ILE A 448 13.17 -3.38 -4.02
CA ILE A 448 14.18 -3.58 -5.07
C ILE A 448 13.98 -2.49 -6.10
N ILE A 449 15.04 -1.72 -6.36
CA ILE A 449 14.97 -0.58 -7.28
C ILE A 449 15.53 -1.03 -8.63
N ARG A 450 14.71 -0.87 -9.67
CA ARG A 450 15.11 -1.06 -11.06
C ARG A 450 15.12 0.29 -11.76
N GLN A 451 16.20 0.57 -12.46
CA GLN A 451 16.43 1.80 -13.22
C GLN A 451 16.42 1.50 -14.72
N LYS A 452 16.22 2.54 -15.53
CA LYS A 452 16.16 2.38 -17.00
C LYS A 452 17.48 1.91 -17.59
N ASP A 453 18.60 2.27 -16.97
CA ASP A 453 19.97 1.94 -17.37
C ASP A 453 20.46 0.58 -16.82
N ASP A 454 19.60 -0.17 -16.12
CA ASP A 454 19.90 -1.56 -15.73
C ASP A 454 19.93 -2.53 -16.92
N GLY A 455 19.52 -2.09 -18.12
CA GLY A 455 19.48 -2.93 -19.30
C GLY A 455 18.36 -3.96 -19.29
N VAL A 456 18.53 -5.03 -20.07
CA VAL A 456 17.52 -6.08 -20.25
C VAL A 456 17.63 -7.09 -19.11
N GLU A 457 16.48 -7.49 -18.58
CA GLU A 457 16.40 -8.55 -17.57
C GLU A 457 17.08 -9.84 -18.09
N PRO A 458 18.05 -10.42 -17.35
CA PRO A 458 18.77 -11.63 -17.78
C PRO A 458 17.83 -12.82 -17.99
N ILE A 459 18.20 -13.75 -18.88
CA ILE A 459 17.45 -14.99 -19.10
C ILE A 459 17.62 -15.89 -17.87
N TRP A 460 16.53 -16.52 -17.43
CA TRP A 460 16.56 -17.56 -16.40
C TRP A 460 16.40 -18.94 -17.04
N THR A 461 17.18 -19.92 -16.60
CA THR A 461 16.99 -21.33 -16.94
C THR A 461 17.08 -22.20 -15.68
N PRO A 462 16.38 -23.35 -15.61
CA PRO A 462 16.51 -24.24 -14.45
C PRO A 462 17.94 -24.78 -14.28
N ARG A 463 18.61 -25.09 -15.39
CA ARG A 463 19.91 -25.76 -15.40
C ARG A 463 21.06 -24.85 -14.98
N HIS A 464 21.12 -23.64 -15.51
CA HIS A 464 22.29 -22.78 -15.36
C HIS A 464 21.99 -21.55 -14.49
N TYR A 465 22.86 -21.31 -13.52
CA TYR A 465 22.95 -19.99 -12.90
C TYR A 465 23.68 -19.04 -13.86
N HIS A 466 23.04 -17.92 -14.19
CA HIS A 466 23.62 -16.85 -14.99
C HIS A 466 24.10 -15.75 -14.04
N PRO A 467 25.42 -15.52 -13.92
CA PRO A 467 25.98 -14.46 -13.07
C PRO A 467 25.47 -13.09 -13.50
N THR A 468 24.93 -12.32 -12.55
CA THR A 468 24.47 -10.96 -12.80
C THR A 468 24.24 -10.21 -11.49
N THR A 469 24.34 -8.88 -11.52
CA THR A 469 23.94 -7.98 -10.43
C THR A 469 22.60 -7.30 -10.70
N TRP A 470 21.87 -7.71 -11.76
CA TRP A 470 20.57 -7.13 -12.09
C TRP A 470 19.64 -7.13 -10.87
N PRO A 471 19.00 -6.00 -10.49
CA PRO A 471 18.36 -5.85 -9.18
C PRO A 471 17.36 -6.95 -8.85
N GLY A 472 17.54 -7.54 -7.67
CA GLY A 472 16.81 -8.69 -7.17
C GLY A 472 17.50 -10.04 -7.41
N SER A 473 18.66 -10.08 -8.07
CA SER A 473 19.44 -11.31 -8.27
C SER A 473 20.40 -11.57 -7.12
N ARG A 474 20.67 -12.85 -6.80
CA ARG A 474 21.85 -13.24 -6.02
C ARG A 474 23.09 -12.77 -6.78
N VAL A 475 23.92 -11.96 -6.14
CA VAL A 475 25.14 -11.43 -6.78
C VAL A 475 26.14 -12.57 -7.10
N PRO A 476 27.00 -12.42 -8.11
CA PRO A 476 27.98 -13.44 -8.46
C PRO A 476 29.03 -13.66 -7.37
N HIS A 477 29.49 -14.90 -7.20
CA HIS A 477 30.63 -15.18 -6.32
C HIS A 477 31.90 -15.33 -7.17
N LEU A 478 32.99 -14.72 -6.71
CA LEU A 478 34.35 -14.97 -7.19
C LEU A 478 35.36 -14.84 -6.05
N PHE A 479 36.52 -15.46 -6.22
CA PHE A 479 37.74 -15.17 -5.47
C PHE A 479 38.42 -13.93 -6.06
N LEU A 480 38.82 -13.01 -5.21
CA LEU A 480 39.58 -11.81 -5.58
C LEU A 480 41.04 -12.15 -5.90
N SER A 481 41.80 -11.17 -6.37
CA SER A 481 43.21 -11.34 -6.75
C SER A 481 44.11 -11.91 -5.64
N ASP A 482 43.76 -11.64 -4.37
CA ASP A 482 44.43 -12.17 -3.16
C ASP A 482 43.92 -13.55 -2.72
N GLY A 483 42.91 -14.10 -3.41
CA GLY A 483 42.25 -15.36 -3.08
C GLY A 483 41.09 -15.24 -2.08
N THR A 484 40.75 -14.04 -1.63
CA THR A 484 39.62 -13.81 -0.71
C THR A 484 38.29 -14.03 -1.44
N PRO A 485 37.35 -14.82 -0.88
CA PRO A 485 35.99 -14.92 -1.43
C PRO A 485 35.25 -13.57 -1.30
N ILE A 486 34.71 -13.04 -2.39
CA ILE A 486 34.00 -11.75 -2.36
C ILE A 486 32.80 -11.74 -1.39
N PHE A 487 32.16 -12.89 -1.16
CA PHE A 487 31.05 -13.01 -0.22
C PHE A 487 31.46 -12.85 1.24
N ASP A 488 32.73 -13.10 1.58
CA ASP A 488 33.26 -12.88 2.93
C ASP A 488 33.45 -11.37 3.22
N LEU A 489 33.44 -10.52 2.18
CA LEU A 489 33.44 -9.06 2.33
C LEU A 489 32.03 -8.46 2.47
N ILE A 490 30.97 -9.21 2.13
CA ILE A 490 29.58 -8.75 2.30
C ILE A 490 29.24 -8.82 3.79
N GLY A 491 29.15 -7.65 4.41
CA GLY A 491 28.95 -7.49 5.84
C GLY A 491 27.68 -8.12 6.40
N LYS A 492 27.53 -8.06 7.72
CA LYS A 492 26.36 -8.53 8.45
C LYS A 492 25.08 -7.86 7.93
N HIS A 493 25.08 -6.54 7.80
CA HIS A 493 23.94 -5.73 7.34
C HIS A 493 24.04 -5.37 5.84
N TRP A 494 23.69 -4.13 5.47
CA TRP A 494 23.80 -3.65 4.09
C TRP A 494 25.26 -3.42 3.71
N THR A 495 25.61 -3.72 2.46
CA THR A 495 26.96 -3.48 1.92
C THR A 495 26.86 -2.73 0.60
N LEU A 496 27.57 -1.60 0.46
CA LEU A 496 27.78 -0.93 -0.82
C LEU A 496 29.16 -1.32 -1.34
N ILE A 497 29.22 -2.03 -2.46
CA ILE A 497 30.48 -2.35 -3.14
C ILE A 497 30.78 -1.27 -4.19
N LEU A 498 32.02 -0.80 -4.21
CA LEU A 498 32.56 0.18 -5.14
C LEU A 498 33.54 -0.49 -6.09
N PHE A 499 33.40 -0.26 -7.38
CA PHE A 499 34.36 -0.67 -8.42
C PHE A 499 35.07 0.53 -9.07
N ASP A 500 34.87 1.72 -8.50
CA ASP A 500 35.58 2.95 -8.83
C ASP A 500 35.70 3.81 -7.56
N SER A 501 36.93 3.96 -7.07
CA SER A 501 37.24 4.70 -5.84
C SER A 501 37.31 6.21 -6.05
N GLN A 502 37.28 6.68 -7.30
CA GLN A 502 37.32 8.10 -7.67
C GLN A 502 35.93 8.71 -7.85
N LEU A 503 34.85 7.96 -7.53
CA LEU A 503 33.49 8.47 -7.63
C LEU A 503 33.28 9.68 -6.70
N PRO A 504 32.87 10.83 -7.24
CA PRO A 504 32.56 11.99 -6.41
C PRO A 504 31.39 11.68 -5.49
N ASP A 505 31.32 12.42 -4.38
CA ASP A 505 30.15 12.46 -3.50
C ASP A 505 29.75 11.14 -2.80
N LEU A 506 30.65 10.15 -2.73
CA LEU A 506 30.43 8.89 -2.00
C LEU A 506 29.95 9.09 -0.54
N HIS A 507 30.34 10.21 0.09
CA HIS A 507 29.89 10.60 1.42
C HIS A 507 28.35 10.68 1.54
N HIS A 508 27.62 10.94 0.44
CA HIS A 508 26.15 10.93 0.43
C HIS A 508 25.55 9.64 0.98
N PHE A 509 26.10 8.46 0.63
CA PHE A 509 25.58 7.18 1.12
C PHE A 509 25.84 7.00 2.61
N VAL A 510 27.05 7.35 3.06
CA VAL A 510 27.47 7.25 4.46
C VAL A 510 26.61 8.20 5.32
N ASP A 511 26.48 9.45 4.89
CA ASP A 511 25.72 10.48 5.60
C ASP A 511 24.22 10.15 5.65
N ALA A 512 23.64 9.71 4.53
CA ALA A 512 22.24 9.31 4.48
C ALA A 512 21.97 8.06 5.35
N ALA A 513 22.87 7.07 5.32
CA ALA A 513 22.75 5.88 6.16
C ALA A 513 22.84 6.24 7.65
N ASN A 514 23.79 7.10 8.03
CA ASN A 514 23.94 7.60 9.39
C ASN A 514 22.70 8.39 9.85
N GLN A 515 22.19 9.30 9.02
CA GLN A 515 20.98 10.07 9.32
C GLN A 515 19.75 9.17 9.53
N LEU A 516 19.68 8.05 8.80
CA LEU A 516 18.61 7.08 8.89
C LEU A 516 18.86 6.01 9.96
N GLY A 517 20.04 5.92 10.57
CA GLY A 517 20.40 4.83 11.47
C GLY A 517 20.40 3.45 10.78
N ILE A 518 20.81 3.40 9.51
CA ILE A 518 20.93 2.16 8.73
C ILE A 518 22.40 1.70 8.79
N PRO A 519 22.70 0.50 9.30
CA PRO A 519 24.06 -0.02 9.25
C PRO A 519 24.46 -0.35 7.81
N LEU A 520 25.43 0.40 7.27
CA LEU A 520 25.96 0.26 5.92
C LEU A 520 27.48 0.08 5.97
N SER A 521 27.96 -1.01 5.38
CA SER A 521 29.40 -1.24 5.14
C SER A 521 29.78 -0.79 3.74
N ILE A 522 30.94 -0.16 3.59
CA ILE A 522 31.50 0.21 2.28
C ILE A 522 32.66 -0.74 1.99
N VAL A 523 32.67 -1.34 0.81
CA VAL A 523 33.74 -2.24 0.34
C VAL A 523 34.27 -1.69 -0.97
N ASP A 524 35.56 -1.34 -1.01
CA ASP A 524 36.24 -0.85 -2.20
C ASP A 524 36.96 -1.99 -2.90
N LEU A 525 36.54 -2.29 -4.13
CA LEU A 525 37.11 -3.28 -5.04
C LEU A 525 37.52 -2.62 -6.37
N SER A 526 37.89 -1.34 -6.36
CA SER A 526 38.29 -0.60 -7.57
C SER A 526 39.49 -1.19 -8.30
N GLU A 527 40.38 -1.88 -7.59
CA GLU A 527 41.55 -2.58 -8.15
C GLU A 527 41.22 -3.99 -8.72
N GLU A 528 40.02 -4.52 -8.45
CA GLU A 528 39.62 -5.89 -8.84
C GLU A 528 38.94 -5.89 -10.21
N THR A 529 39.75 -5.90 -11.28
CA THR A 529 39.27 -5.77 -12.68
C THR A 529 38.23 -6.85 -13.05
N GLN A 530 38.46 -8.10 -12.66
CA GLN A 530 37.54 -9.20 -12.96
C GLN A 530 36.19 -9.02 -12.24
N ALA A 531 36.22 -8.58 -10.99
CA ALA A 531 35.01 -8.33 -10.21
C ALA A 531 34.20 -7.18 -10.82
N LYS A 532 34.89 -6.10 -11.24
CA LYS A 532 34.30 -4.94 -11.92
C LYS A 532 33.59 -5.32 -13.21
N GLU A 533 34.21 -6.12 -14.07
CA GLU A 533 33.59 -6.59 -15.32
C GLU A 533 32.31 -7.41 -15.04
N LEU A 534 32.35 -8.29 -14.05
CA LEU A 534 31.26 -9.20 -13.72
C LEU A 534 30.08 -8.51 -13.01
N TYR A 535 30.36 -7.47 -12.22
CA TYR A 535 29.35 -6.74 -11.47
C TYR A 535 28.65 -5.65 -12.29
N GLU A 536 29.15 -5.36 -13.50
CA GLU A 536 28.54 -4.54 -14.56
C GLU A 536 28.32 -3.05 -14.24
N LYS A 537 28.42 -2.64 -12.98
CA LYS A 537 28.14 -1.28 -12.50
C LYS A 537 29.19 -0.82 -11.49
N ALA A 538 29.47 0.48 -11.44
CA ALA A 538 30.45 1.04 -10.53
C ALA A 538 30.05 0.94 -9.04
N LEU A 539 28.75 0.95 -8.75
CA LEU A 539 28.16 0.87 -7.41
C LEU A 539 27.13 -0.25 -7.37
N VAL A 540 27.21 -1.14 -6.37
CA VAL A 540 26.18 -2.16 -6.14
C VAL A 540 25.83 -2.22 -4.66
N LEU A 541 24.57 -1.95 -4.33
CA LEU A 541 24.03 -2.04 -2.97
C LEU A 541 23.46 -3.45 -2.74
N ILE A 542 24.07 -4.16 -1.81
CA ILE A 542 23.84 -5.57 -1.52
C ILE A 542 23.16 -5.74 -0.16
N ARG A 543 22.15 -6.61 -0.16
CA ARG A 543 21.37 -7.01 1.00
C ARG A 543 22.11 -8.02 1.89
N PRO A 544 21.69 -8.20 3.15
CA PRO A 544 22.25 -9.23 4.04
C PRO A 544 22.17 -10.66 3.47
N ASP A 545 21.16 -10.95 2.65
CA ASP A 545 20.95 -12.21 1.95
C ASP A 545 21.72 -12.33 0.61
N GLN A 546 22.70 -11.45 0.36
CA GLN A 546 23.57 -11.46 -0.84
C GLN A 546 22.82 -11.22 -2.16
N HIS A 547 21.70 -10.50 -2.13
CA HIS A 547 21.00 -10.04 -3.34
C HIS A 547 21.28 -8.56 -3.61
N ALA A 548 21.39 -8.18 -4.88
CA ALA A 548 21.47 -6.78 -5.27
C ALA A 548 20.11 -6.10 -5.08
N ALA A 549 20.05 -5.00 -4.32
CA ALA A 549 18.83 -4.20 -4.17
C ALA A 549 18.79 -3.00 -5.12
N TRP A 550 19.96 -2.48 -5.48
CA TRP A 550 20.15 -1.31 -6.32
C TRP A 550 21.58 -1.29 -6.88
N ARG A 551 21.79 -0.67 -8.04
CA ARG A 551 23.10 -0.46 -8.66
C ARG A 551 23.10 0.80 -9.52
N ALA A 552 24.27 1.41 -9.74
CA ALA A 552 24.45 2.55 -10.66
C ALA A 552 25.92 2.75 -11.03
N ASP A 553 26.17 3.60 -12.03
CA ASP A 553 27.53 4.01 -12.43
C ASP A 553 27.99 5.31 -11.76
N GLU A 554 27.07 6.10 -11.21
CA GLU A 554 27.35 7.38 -10.56
C GLU A 554 26.66 7.45 -9.19
N VAL A 555 27.26 8.19 -8.25
CA VAL A 555 26.64 8.44 -6.93
C VAL A 555 25.49 9.44 -7.11
N PRO A 556 24.25 9.11 -6.74
CA PRO A 556 23.14 10.06 -6.83
C PRO A 556 23.33 11.25 -5.88
N PRO A 557 22.70 12.41 -6.16
CA PRO A 557 22.61 13.51 -5.21
C PRO A 557 22.07 13.04 -3.85
N PHE A 558 22.43 13.72 -2.76
CA PHE A 558 22.12 13.30 -1.39
C PHE A 558 20.66 12.86 -1.19
N GLU A 559 19.68 13.63 -1.65
CA GLU A 559 18.25 13.28 -1.50
C GLU A 559 17.83 12.04 -2.32
N ALA A 560 18.41 11.85 -3.50
CA ALA A 560 18.17 10.65 -4.30
C ALA A 560 18.81 9.41 -3.64
N THR A 561 20.01 9.57 -3.08
CA THR A 561 20.67 8.53 -2.27
C THR A 561 19.87 8.18 -1.02
N ARG A 562 19.37 9.19 -0.31
CA ARG A 562 18.46 9.01 0.83
C ARG A 562 17.17 8.29 0.40
N HIS A 563 16.62 8.62 -0.77
CA HIS A 563 15.45 7.93 -1.33
C HIS A 563 15.72 6.46 -1.66
N VAL A 564 16.90 6.14 -2.22
CA VAL A 564 17.34 4.75 -2.45
C VAL A 564 17.32 3.98 -1.12
N LEU A 565 17.98 4.51 -0.09
CA LEU A 565 18.04 3.86 1.23
C LEU A 565 16.66 3.72 1.89
N LEU A 566 15.81 4.75 1.84
CA LEU A 566 14.44 4.68 2.34
C LEU A 566 13.61 3.60 1.61
N THR A 567 13.78 3.46 0.30
CA THR A 567 13.04 2.47 -0.50
C THR A 567 13.50 1.06 -0.17
N VAL A 568 14.81 0.78 -0.24
CA VAL A 568 15.34 -0.58 -0.02
C VAL A 568 15.20 -1.06 1.43
N THR A 569 15.12 -0.15 2.39
CA THR A 569 14.80 -0.47 3.80
C THR A 569 13.30 -0.49 4.08
N GLY A 570 12.45 -0.32 3.08
CA GLY A 570 11.00 -0.34 3.23
C GLY A 570 10.44 0.79 4.09
N ARG A 571 11.19 1.89 4.23
CA ARG A 571 10.84 3.10 4.99
C ARG A 571 10.28 4.22 4.12
N LEU A 572 10.20 4.04 2.81
CA LEU A 572 9.55 5.01 1.93
C LEU A 572 8.07 5.13 2.31
N TRP A 573 7.76 6.20 3.05
CA TRP A 573 6.43 6.45 3.59
C TRP A 573 5.61 7.31 2.62
N SER A 574 4.31 7.03 2.54
CA SER A 574 3.19 7.97 2.30
C SER A 574 2.27 7.82 1.08
N ALA A 575 2.48 6.89 0.14
CA ALA A 575 1.54 6.72 -0.99
C ALA A 575 1.19 5.27 -1.36
N SER A 576 1.72 4.27 -0.63
CA SER A 576 1.39 2.87 -0.89
C SER A 576 0.20 2.40 -0.06
N ALA A 577 -0.64 1.54 -0.63
CA ALA A 577 -1.77 0.92 0.09
C ALA A 577 -1.33 0.15 1.36
N ALA A 578 -0.08 -0.30 1.42
CA ALA A 578 0.45 -1.10 2.53
C ALA A 578 0.69 -0.30 3.81
N THR A 579 1.08 0.97 3.68
CA THR A 579 1.50 1.82 4.81
C THR A 579 0.47 2.87 5.18
N LEU A 580 -0.63 2.95 4.44
CA LEU A 580 -1.69 3.95 4.61
C LEU A 580 -2.33 3.88 6.00
N PRO A 581 -2.59 2.70 6.60
CA PRO A 581 -3.15 2.64 7.94
C PRO A 581 -2.25 3.24 9.03
N ASP A 582 -0.96 2.91 8.99
CA ASP A 582 0.01 3.43 9.94
C ASP A 582 0.22 4.94 9.76
N PHE A 583 0.30 5.42 8.52
CA PHE A 583 0.43 6.85 8.25
C PHE A 583 -0.69 7.67 8.88
N TRP A 584 -1.95 7.28 8.68
CA TRP A 584 -3.08 8.04 9.22
C TRP A 584 -3.16 7.95 10.74
N ARG A 585 -2.80 6.82 11.34
CA ARG A 585 -2.71 6.67 12.80
C ARG A 585 -1.66 7.61 13.38
N ASP A 586 -0.47 7.64 12.79
CA ASP A 586 0.64 8.46 13.27
C ASP A 586 0.37 9.95 13.03
N ALA A 587 -0.21 10.31 11.88
CA ALA A 587 -0.67 11.68 11.61
C ALA A 587 -1.75 12.12 12.60
N TYR A 588 -2.72 11.26 12.93
CA TYR A 588 -3.78 11.57 13.89
C TYR A 588 -3.24 11.87 15.29
N MET A 589 -2.22 11.13 15.73
CA MET A 589 -1.51 11.39 17.00
C MET A 589 -0.64 12.65 16.92
N TRP A 590 0.22 12.76 15.91
CA TRP A 590 1.19 13.87 15.77
C TRP A 590 0.51 15.23 15.61
N LEU A 591 -0.62 15.29 14.90
CA LEU A 591 -1.41 16.51 14.72
C LEU A 591 -2.23 16.90 15.97
N GLY A 592 -2.16 16.10 17.04
CA GLY A 592 -2.90 16.35 18.27
C GLY A 592 -4.41 16.28 18.07
N LEU A 593 -4.90 15.33 17.26
CA LEU A 593 -6.33 15.12 17.02
C LEU A 593 -6.93 14.06 17.95
N ALA A 594 -6.09 13.20 18.53
CA ALA A 594 -6.48 12.28 19.58
C ALA A 594 -7.04 13.04 20.80
N PRO A 595 -7.92 12.39 21.60
CA PRO A 595 -8.35 12.94 22.89
C PRO A 595 -7.15 13.30 23.78
N PRO A 596 -7.20 14.40 24.54
CA PRO A 596 -6.10 14.78 25.43
C PRO A 596 -5.76 13.66 26.42
N GLY A 597 -4.46 13.33 26.54
CA GLY A 597 -3.96 12.29 27.44
C GLY A 597 -4.01 10.86 26.88
N SER A 598 -4.51 10.64 25.67
CA SER A 598 -4.47 9.32 25.02
C SER A 598 -3.04 8.89 24.70
N GLN A 599 -2.61 7.75 25.25
CA GLN A 599 -1.33 7.10 24.90
C GLN A 599 -1.45 6.16 23.69
N THR A 600 -2.67 5.75 23.36
CA THR A 600 -3.00 4.88 22.22
C THR A 600 -4.29 5.37 21.58
N VAL A 601 -4.38 5.28 20.25
CA VAL A 601 -5.59 5.58 19.47
C VAL A 601 -6.22 4.28 19.00
N GLY A 602 -7.54 4.28 18.83
CA GLY A 602 -8.24 3.10 18.36
C GLY A 602 -7.87 2.66 16.95
N PRO A 603 -8.39 1.51 16.47
CA PRO A 603 -8.18 1.07 15.10
C PRO A 603 -8.61 2.15 14.11
N MET A 604 -7.76 2.42 13.12
CA MET A 604 -8.04 3.43 12.11
C MET A 604 -9.30 3.10 11.30
N LEU A 605 -9.52 1.83 10.94
CA LEU A 605 -10.68 1.36 10.16
C LEU A 605 -11.38 0.21 10.89
N GLY A 606 -12.70 0.09 10.71
CA GLY A 606 -13.53 -0.93 11.36
C GLY A 606 -13.56 -2.31 10.69
N SER A 607 -13.16 -2.44 9.42
CA SER A 607 -13.20 -3.69 8.64
C SER A 607 -12.46 -3.55 7.29
N ASP A 608 -12.18 -4.67 6.60
CA ASP A 608 -11.62 -4.76 5.22
C ASP A 608 -12.65 -4.38 4.12
N GLU A 609 -13.57 -3.46 4.40
CA GLU A 609 -14.67 -3.12 3.51
C GLU A 609 -14.25 -2.24 2.31
N LYS A 610 -15.09 -2.26 1.27
CA LYS A 610 -14.93 -1.52 0.00
C LYS A 610 -14.96 0.00 0.25
N LEU A 611 -14.42 0.79 -0.68
CA LEU A 611 -14.47 2.26 -0.67
C LEU A 611 -15.91 2.82 -0.71
N PHE A 612 -16.85 2.06 -1.28
CA PHE A 612 -18.29 2.33 -1.23
C PHE A 612 -19.05 1.14 -0.63
N PRO A 613 -19.89 1.35 0.41
CA PRO A 613 -20.18 2.62 1.09
C PRO A 613 -18.96 3.20 1.85
N PRO A 614 -18.94 4.51 2.20
CA PRO A 614 -17.80 5.11 2.91
C PRO A 614 -17.51 4.44 4.24
N LEU A 615 -16.21 4.25 4.52
CA LEU A 615 -15.74 3.64 5.77
C LEU A 615 -15.77 4.62 6.94
N ARG A 616 -15.77 4.06 8.14
CA ARG A 616 -15.63 4.80 9.40
C ARG A 616 -14.16 4.80 9.83
N PHE A 617 -13.61 6.00 9.97
CA PHE A 617 -12.27 6.22 10.48
C PHE A 617 -12.32 6.42 11.99
N PHE A 618 -11.34 5.93 12.76
CA PHE A 618 -11.18 6.14 14.22
C PHE A 618 -12.50 6.02 15.00
N PHE A 619 -13.27 4.97 14.73
CA PHE A 619 -14.68 4.86 15.16
C PHE A 619 -14.88 4.71 16.68
N SER A 620 -13.83 4.39 17.42
CA SER A 620 -13.82 4.31 18.89
C SER A 620 -13.57 5.65 19.57
N ASP A 621 -13.08 6.66 18.84
CA ASP A 621 -12.55 7.88 19.42
C ASP A 621 -13.57 9.03 19.28
N GLY A 622 -13.71 9.84 20.33
CA GLY A 622 -14.55 11.03 20.34
C GLY A 622 -13.71 12.30 20.20
N LEU A 623 -14.08 13.19 19.27
CA LEU A 623 -13.39 14.47 19.07
C LEU A 623 -14.38 15.61 18.81
N ASN A 624 -13.89 16.85 18.83
CA ASN A 624 -14.65 18.02 18.43
C ASN A 624 -13.77 19.02 17.66
N ILE A 625 -14.22 19.46 16.48
CA ILE A 625 -13.45 20.39 15.63
C ILE A 625 -13.24 21.73 16.33
N ALA A 626 -14.25 22.28 17.01
CA ALA A 626 -14.10 23.55 17.72
C ALA A 626 -13.09 23.42 18.87
N GLU A 627 -13.09 22.30 19.60
CA GLU A 627 -12.09 22.03 20.64
C GLU A 627 -10.66 22.05 20.07
N ILE A 628 -10.44 21.39 18.93
CA ILE A 628 -9.14 21.35 18.25
C ILE A 628 -8.63 22.75 17.90
N LEU A 629 -9.51 23.68 17.53
CA LEU A 629 -9.15 25.07 17.21
C LEU A 629 -8.77 25.86 18.47
N PHE A 630 -9.48 25.65 19.58
CA PHE A 630 -9.25 26.34 20.86
C PHE A 630 -8.15 25.74 21.73
N ARG A 631 -7.65 24.54 21.39
CA ARG A 631 -6.63 23.80 22.15
C ARG A 631 -5.30 24.53 22.16
N ASP A 632 -4.69 24.62 23.34
CA ASP A 632 -3.39 25.24 23.60
C ASP A 632 -3.30 26.71 23.13
N ARG A 633 -4.40 27.46 23.26
CA ARG A 633 -4.48 28.89 22.89
C ARG A 633 -4.43 29.79 24.11
N LEU A 634 -3.55 30.79 24.07
CA LEU A 634 -3.43 31.81 25.11
C LEU A 634 -4.42 32.94 24.86
N ASP A 635 -5.14 33.33 25.92
CA ASP A 635 -6.26 34.27 25.86
C ASP A 635 -5.93 35.62 25.20
N ASP A 636 -4.76 36.18 25.46
CA ASP A 636 -4.38 37.53 25.04
C ASP A 636 -3.77 37.57 23.63
N GLU A 637 -3.48 36.40 23.02
CA GLU A 637 -3.00 36.33 21.65
C GLU A 637 -4.11 36.62 20.64
N VAL A 638 -3.75 37.28 19.52
CA VAL A 638 -4.71 37.55 18.44
C VAL A 638 -5.10 36.24 17.78
N ALA A 639 -6.41 35.99 17.67
CA ALA A 639 -6.97 34.85 16.96
C ALA A 639 -7.32 35.23 15.50
N ILE A 640 -7.99 36.37 15.32
CA ILE A 640 -8.51 36.82 14.03
C ILE A 640 -8.16 38.29 13.80
N HIS A 641 -7.59 38.57 12.64
CA HIS A 641 -7.56 39.88 12.01
C HIS A 641 -8.75 39.93 11.05
N PHE A 642 -9.60 40.93 11.12
CA PHE A 642 -10.78 41.04 10.25
C PHE A 642 -10.77 42.39 9.53
N ALA A 643 -10.74 42.33 8.20
CA ALA A 643 -10.83 43.48 7.33
C ALA A 643 -12.12 43.42 6.50
N ARG A 644 -12.72 44.58 6.27
CA ARG A 644 -13.97 44.70 5.50
C ARG A 644 -13.87 45.87 4.54
N GLU A 645 -14.42 45.68 3.35
CA GLU A 645 -14.52 46.74 2.35
C GLU A 645 -15.26 47.98 2.90
N GLY A 646 -14.72 49.17 2.65
CA GLY A 646 -15.30 50.44 3.11
C GLY A 646 -14.97 50.82 4.55
N HIS A 647 -14.26 49.97 5.30
CA HIS A 647 -13.77 50.26 6.65
C HIS A 647 -12.24 50.33 6.67
N GLY A 648 -11.68 51.30 7.39
CA GLY A 648 -10.23 51.48 7.48
C GLY A 648 -9.58 50.53 8.47
N GLY A 649 -8.59 49.75 8.02
CA GLY A 649 -7.79 48.85 8.86
C GLY A 649 -8.44 47.48 9.13
N ALA A 650 -7.74 46.65 9.91
CA ALA A 650 -8.25 45.35 10.36
C ALA A 650 -8.57 45.37 11.86
N GLU A 651 -9.80 44.99 12.22
CA GLU A 651 -10.19 44.69 13.59
C GLU A 651 -9.42 43.47 14.09
N LYS A 652 -8.99 43.46 15.36
CA LYS A 652 -8.30 42.32 15.98
C LYS A 652 -9.17 41.75 17.09
N ILE A 653 -9.37 40.44 17.05
CA ILE A 653 -10.02 39.68 18.11
C ILE A 653 -9.02 38.69 18.69
N ASN A 654 -8.89 38.71 20.02
CA ASN A 654 -8.06 37.74 20.75
C ASN A 654 -8.82 36.45 21.08
N TRP A 655 -8.10 35.43 21.53
CA TRP A 655 -8.70 34.13 21.84
C TRP A 655 -9.72 34.20 22.99
N ARG A 656 -9.55 35.09 23.97
CA ARG A 656 -10.54 35.33 25.04
C ARG A 656 -11.87 35.81 24.46
N GLN A 657 -11.84 36.87 23.66
CA GLN A 657 -13.03 37.45 23.03
C GLN A 657 -13.71 36.44 22.10
N LEU A 658 -12.93 35.66 21.33
CA LEU A 658 -13.47 34.62 20.47
C LEU A 658 -14.18 33.52 21.30
N ARG A 659 -13.57 33.10 22.42
CA ARG A 659 -14.12 32.12 23.37
C ARG A 659 -15.43 32.60 24.00
N GLU A 660 -15.46 33.83 24.51
CA GLU A 660 -16.64 34.45 25.11
C GLU A 660 -17.81 34.57 24.12
N ARG A 661 -17.53 35.05 22.90
CA ARG A 661 -18.55 35.15 21.85
C ARG A 661 -19.09 33.76 21.46
N THR A 662 -18.20 32.78 21.33
CA THR A 662 -18.59 31.39 21.01
C THR A 662 -19.43 30.78 22.12
N ALA A 663 -19.06 30.98 23.39
CA ALA A 663 -19.84 30.51 24.55
C ALA A 663 -21.27 31.10 24.54
N LYS A 664 -21.38 32.41 24.30
CA LYS A 664 -22.68 33.10 24.28
C LYS A 664 -23.59 32.59 23.16
N ILE A 665 -23.07 32.45 21.95
CA ILE A 665 -23.84 31.93 20.80
C ILE A 665 -24.20 30.45 21.04
N ARG A 666 -23.27 29.65 21.56
CA ARG A 666 -23.51 28.25 21.92
C ARG A 666 -24.66 28.13 22.93
N GLY A 667 -24.64 28.93 23.99
CA GLY A 667 -25.73 28.97 24.97
C GLY A 667 -27.06 29.38 24.34
N ALA A 668 -27.06 30.33 23.40
CA ALA A 668 -28.27 30.76 22.70
C ALA A 668 -28.83 29.69 21.75
N LEU A 669 -27.96 28.89 21.12
CA LEU A 669 -28.37 27.71 20.34
C LEU A 669 -29.04 26.68 21.25
N ILE A 670 -28.47 26.37 22.43
CA ILE A 670 -29.08 25.48 23.41
C ILE A 670 -30.43 26.02 23.88
N GLY A 671 -30.51 27.30 24.26
CA GLY A 671 -31.77 27.94 24.66
C GLY A 671 -32.82 28.00 23.55
N SER A 672 -32.39 27.87 22.29
CA SER A 672 -33.28 27.70 21.12
C SER A 672 -33.59 26.24 20.81
N GLY A 673 -33.19 25.31 21.67
CA GLY A 673 -33.48 23.88 21.60
C GLY A 673 -32.61 23.09 20.62
N VAL A 674 -31.48 23.63 20.17
CA VAL A 674 -30.56 22.94 19.24
C VAL A 674 -29.85 21.78 19.94
N VAL A 675 -29.78 20.63 19.28
CA VAL A 675 -29.08 19.42 19.75
C VAL A 675 -28.05 18.94 18.72
N ALA A 676 -27.18 18.01 19.12
CA ALA A 676 -26.23 17.40 18.19
C ALA A 676 -26.94 16.76 16.99
N GLY A 677 -26.39 16.97 15.79
CA GLY A 677 -26.97 16.52 14.52
C GLY A 677 -27.98 17.48 13.87
N ASP A 678 -28.50 18.49 14.60
CA ASP A 678 -29.31 19.54 13.99
C ASP A 678 -28.49 20.34 12.97
N VAL A 679 -29.09 20.74 11.84
CA VAL A 679 -28.44 21.58 10.83
C VAL A 679 -28.67 23.06 11.15
N ILE A 680 -27.59 23.80 11.30
CA ILE A 680 -27.57 25.27 11.40
C ILE A 680 -27.03 25.83 10.09
N ALA A 681 -27.85 26.65 9.43
CA ALA A 681 -27.53 27.21 8.13
C ALA A 681 -27.24 28.72 8.21
N ALA A 682 -26.46 29.24 7.26
CA ALA A 682 -26.11 30.67 7.22
C ALA A 682 -26.11 31.24 5.80
N VAL A 683 -26.72 32.41 5.61
CA VAL A 683 -26.61 33.26 4.41
C VAL A 683 -25.84 34.51 4.81
N MET A 684 -24.52 34.37 4.94
CA MET A 684 -23.69 35.36 5.63
C MET A 684 -22.38 35.63 4.89
N SER A 685 -21.82 36.81 5.16
CA SER A 685 -20.54 37.31 4.67
C SER A 685 -19.38 36.63 5.39
N ASN A 686 -18.14 36.78 4.89
CA ASN A 686 -16.95 36.20 5.51
C ASN A 686 -16.50 37.03 6.73
N SER A 687 -17.24 36.94 7.83
CA SER A 687 -17.09 37.79 9.01
C SER A 687 -16.74 37.02 10.29
N ILE A 688 -16.36 37.77 11.33
CA ILE A 688 -16.17 37.25 12.70
C ILE A 688 -17.44 36.55 13.21
N ASP A 689 -18.62 37.13 12.97
CA ASP A 689 -19.87 36.56 13.47
C ASP A 689 -20.15 35.21 12.79
N THR A 690 -19.98 35.12 11.46
CA THR A 690 -20.08 33.84 10.74
C THR A 690 -19.14 32.79 11.31
N PHE A 691 -17.87 33.16 11.55
CA PHE A 691 -16.87 32.27 12.13
C PHE A 691 -17.27 31.78 13.52
N THR A 692 -17.76 32.68 14.37
CA THR A 692 -18.14 32.39 15.75
C THR A 692 -19.41 31.53 15.81
N ILE A 693 -20.39 31.78 14.94
CA ILE A 693 -21.60 30.95 14.85
C ILE A 693 -21.26 29.53 14.40
N ALA A 694 -20.33 29.37 13.45
CA ALA A 694 -19.85 28.06 13.04
C ALA A 694 -19.11 27.33 14.18
N LEU A 695 -18.22 28.01 14.92
CA LEU A 695 -17.59 27.44 16.12
C LEU A 695 -18.62 26.98 17.16
N ALA A 696 -19.62 27.81 17.45
CA ALA A 696 -20.67 27.50 18.41
C ALA A 696 -21.50 26.28 17.95
N THR A 697 -21.85 26.23 16.66
CA THR A 697 -22.55 25.10 16.04
C THR A 697 -21.76 23.80 16.21
N LEU A 698 -20.48 23.81 15.82
CA LEU A 698 -19.61 22.63 15.88
C LEU A 698 -19.31 22.20 17.32
N SER A 699 -19.22 23.15 18.27
CA SER A 699 -19.00 22.83 19.68
C SER A 699 -20.14 22.01 20.30
N LEU A 700 -21.37 22.12 19.77
CA LEU A 700 -22.53 21.32 20.19
C LEU A 700 -22.63 19.96 19.50
N GLY A 701 -21.80 19.70 18.49
CA GLY A 701 -22.01 18.59 17.56
C GLY A 701 -23.19 18.83 16.60
N ALA A 702 -23.64 20.07 16.43
CA ALA A 702 -24.56 20.42 15.34
C ALA A 702 -23.81 20.55 14.01
N VAL A 703 -24.54 20.50 12.90
CA VAL A 703 -23.98 20.47 11.54
C VAL A 703 -24.05 21.86 10.91
N TRP A 704 -22.93 22.37 10.40
CA TRP A 704 -22.86 23.68 9.75
C TRP A 704 -23.12 23.59 8.25
N ALA A 705 -23.94 24.49 7.72
CA ALA A 705 -24.11 24.70 6.28
C ALA A 705 -24.09 26.20 5.97
N SER A 706 -23.44 26.63 4.87
CA SER A 706 -23.39 28.06 4.53
C SER A 706 -23.49 28.33 3.04
N THR A 707 -24.04 29.50 2.74
CA THR A 707 -24.07 30.14 1.43
C THR A 707 -23.75 31.63 1.61
N SER A 708 -23.28 32.24 0.54
CA SER A 708 -22.89 33.65 0.50
C SER A 708 -24.08 34.55 0.20
N CYS A 709 -23.98 35.79 0.67
CA CYS A 709 -25.01 36.82 0.57
C CYS A 709 -25.39 37.20 -0.88
N ASP A 710 -24.53 36.92 -1.85
CA ASP A 710 -24.77 37.20 -3.27
C ASP A 710 -25.68 36.15 -3.95
N MET A 711 -25.97 35.03 -3.29
CA MET A 711 -26.82 33.98 -3.82
C MET A 711 -28.31 34.41 -3.90
N GLY A 712 -28.97 34.09 -5.02
CA GLY A 712 -30.39 34.35 -5.22
C GLY A 712 -31.30 33.46 -4.34
N PRO A 713 -32.56 33.88 -4.09
CA PRO A 713 -33.53 33.12 -3.30
C PRO A 713 -33.74 31.67 -3.77
N GLU A 714 -33.76 31.42 -5.08
CA GLU A 714 -33.91 30.05 -5.63
C GLU A 714 -32.73 29.15 -5.21
N GLY A 715 -31.50 29.63 -5.41
CA GLY A 715 -30.30 28.90 -5.04
C GLY A 715 -30.20 28.59 -3.54
N ILE A 716 -30.75 29.47 -2.69
CA ILE A 716 -30.85 29.26 -1.23
C ILE A 716 -31.90 28.19 -0.92
N VAL A 717 -33.11 28.32 -1.48
CA VAL A 717 -34.22 27.38 -1.26
C VAL A 717 -33.85 25.97 -1.71
N ASP A 718 -33.25 25.82 -2.89
CA ASP A 718 -32.83 24.53 -3.44
C ASP A 718 -31.83 23.82 -2.51
N ARG A 719 -30.88 24.56 -1.94
CA ARG A 719 -29.86 24.01 -1.04
C ARG A 719 -30.45 23.68 0.33
N TYR A 720 -31.15 24.62 0.96
CA TYR A 720 -31.61 24.47 2.34
C TYR A 720 -32.85 23.60 2.49
N SER A 721 -33.67 23.44 1.47
CA SER A 721 -34.76 22.46 1.48
C SER A 721 -34.27 21.01 1.56
N GLN A 722 -33.07 20.72 1.02
CA GLN A 722 -32.47 19.37 1.04
C GLN A 722 -31.87 18.97 2.40
N VAL A 723 -31.52 19.95 3.24
CA VAL A 723 -30.82 19.73 4.52
C VAL A 723 -31.67 20.07 5.74
N ASN A 724 -32.87 20.61 5.53
CA ASN A 724 -33.90 20.79 6.57
C ASN A 724 -33.40 21.53 7.84
N PRO A 725 -32.84 22.76 7.72
CA PRO A 725 -32.19 23.45 8.82
C PRO A 725 -33.17 23.83 9.93
N LYS A 726 -32.67 23.85 11.17
CA LYS A 726 -33.44 24.25 12.35
C LYS A 726 -33.41 25.75 12.58
N ILE A 727 -32.26 26.38 12.33
CA ILE A 727 -32.05 27.83 12.41
C ILE A 727 -31.27 28.27 11.17
N ILE A 728 -31.65 29.42 10.61
CA ILE A 728 -30.91 30.09 9.54
C ILE A 728 -30.46 31.47 10.02
N PHE A 729 -29.16 31.73 10.01
CA PHE A 729 -28.60 33.07 10.23
C PHE A 729 -28.47 33.81 8.90
N ALA A 730 -28.81 35.09 8.86
CA ALA A 730 -28.69 35.89 7.64
C ALA A 730 -28.22 37.31 7.97
N ASP A 731 -27.24 37.82 7.22
CA ASP A 731 -26.87 39.22 7.31
C ASP A 731 -27.99 40.10 6.76
N ASP A 732 -28.21 41.28 7.35
CA ASP A 732 -29.14 42.31 6.85
C ASP A 732 -28.73 42.91 5.48
N GLY A 733 -27.46 42.78 5.13
CA GLY A 733 -26.85 43.29 3.92
C GLY A 733 -25.39 42.91 3.79
N TYR A 734 -24.75 43.26 2.68
CA TYR A 734 -23.30 43.11 2.49
C TYR A 734 -22.72 44.28 1.68
N ALA A 735 -21.40 44.46 1.72
CA ALA A 735 -20.70 45.45 0.91
C ALA A 735 -19.81 44.75 -0.13
N TYR A 736 -19.87 45.17 -1.39
CA TYR A 736 -19.02 44.64 -2.45
C TYR A 736 -18.83 45.65 -3.57
N ALA A 737 -17.58 45.89 -3.96
CA ALA A 737 -17.20 46.76 -5.08
C ALA A 737 -17.81 48.19 -4.98
N GLY A 738 -17.70 48.79 -3.79
CA GLY A 738 -18.11 50.14 -3.46
C GLY A 738 -19.60 50.30 -3.19
N LYS A 739 -20.37 49.20 -3.19
CA LYS A 739 -21.84 49.23 -3.05
C LYS A 739 -22.28 48.42 -1.84
N THR A 740 -23.26 48.95 -1.12
CA THR A 740 -23.98 48.23 -0.06
C THR A 740 -25.27 47.65 -0.63
N PHE A 741 -25.49 46.35 -0.41
CA PHE A 741 -26.66 45.62 -0.86
C PHE A 741 -27.55 45.29 0.33
N ASN A 742 -28.82 45.70 0.29
CA ASN A 742 -29.83 45.35 1.29
C ASN A 742 -30.45 43.98 0.95
N LEU A 743 -30.53 43.08 1.93
CA LEU A 743 -31.03 41.71 1.75
C LEU A 743 -32.47 41.49 2.22
N GLU A 744 -33.15 42.48 2.82
CA GLU A 744 -34.49 42.34 3.41
C GLU A 744 -35.49 41.62 2.49
N GLN A 745 -35.62 42.07 1.24
CA GLN A 745 -36.55 41.45 0.28
C GLN A 745 -36.18 40.00 -0.03
N ARG A 746 -34.89 39.70 -0.19
CA ARG A 746 -34.42 38.32 -0.46
C ARG A 746 -34.69 37.43 0.75
N ILE A 747 -34.38 37.90 1.97
CA ILE A 747 -34.63 37.20 3.24
C ILE A 747 -36.11 36.85 3.37
N ARG A 748 -37.00 37.82 3.12
CA ARG A 748 -38.45 37.59 3.11
C ARG A 748 -38.85 36.50 2.13
N GLU A 749 -38.33 36.54 0.91
CA GLU A 749 -38.70 35.59 -0.15
C GLU A 749 -38.27 34.15 0.16
N TRP A 750 -36.99 33.91 0.43
CA TRP A 750 -36.52 32.55 0.68
C TRP A 750 -36.99 32.01 2.04
N SER A 751 -37.16 32.85 3.07
CA SER A 751 -37.64 32.37 4.38
C SER A 751 -39.08 31.88 4.32
N GLY A 752 -39.95 32.59 3.59
CA GLY A 752 -41.33 32.16 3.35
C GLY A 752 -41.41 30.83 2.59
N ARG A 753 -40.59 30.68 1.54
CA ARG A 753 -40.52 29.45 0.74
C ARG A 753 -39.93 28.27 1.51
N LEU A 754 -38.86 28.48 2.28
CA LEU A 754 -38.29 27.40 3.09
C LEU A 754 -39.24 26.96 4.20
N ARG A 755 -39.97 27.89 4.83
CA ARG A 755 -40.95 27.53 5.86
C ARG A 755 -42.12 26.72 5.32
N SER A 756 -42.52 26.90 4.06
CA SER A 756 -43.54 26.05 3.43
C SER A 756 -43.04 24.65 3.09
N LEU A 757 -41.74 24.50 2.81
CA LEU A 757 -41.09 23.23 2.45
C LEU A 757 -40.55 22.44 3.66
N SER A 758 -40.18 23.12 4.74
CA SER A 758 -39.57 22.55 5.95
C SER A 758 -40.30 23.04 7.19
N ARG A 759 -40.85 22.08 7.96
CA ARG A 759 -41.42 22.36 9.29
C ARG A 759 -40.38 22.46 10.40
N ASN A 760 -39.13 22.10 10.14
CA ASN A 760 -38.05 22.10 11.14
C ASN A 760 -37.50 23.51 11.42
N LEU A 761 -37.65 24.43 10.46
CA LEU A 761 -37.15 25.81 10.58
C LEU A 761 -37.89 26.54 11.72
N SER A 762 -37.21 26.68 12.86
CA SER A 762 -37.72 27.29 14.07
C SER A 762 -37.41 28.79 14.17
N SER A 763 -36.33 29.26 13.53
CA SER A 763 -35.95 30.66 13.59
C SER A 763 -35.10 31.09 12.38
N VAL A 764 -35.34 32.31 11.91
CA VAL A 764 -34.47 33.05 10.99
C VAL A 764 -33.90 34.24 11.77
N VAL A 765 -32.60 34.22 12.03
CA VAL A 765 -31.91 35.21 12.85
C VAL A 765 -31.22 36.22 11.95
N VAL A 766 -31.67 37.48 12.00
CA VAL A 766 -31.08 38.56 11.18
C VAL A 766 -29.95 39.24 11.96
N VAL A 767 -28.74 39.18 11.39
CA VAL A 767 -27.50 39.73 11.93
C VAL A 767 -27.29 41.15 11.38
N PRO A 768 -27.08 42.16 12.24
CA PRO A 768 -27.01 43.57 11.84
C PRO A 768 -25.64 43.94 11.24
N TYR A 769 -25.23 43.27 10.17
CA TYR A 769 -23.89 43.37 9.58
C TYR A 769 -23.63 44.73 8.92
N CYS A 770 -24.54 45.20 8.07
CA CYS A 770 -24.53 46.54 7.48
C CYS A 770 -25.30 47.57 8.32
N LYS A 771 -25.92 47.15 9.44
CA LYS A 771 -26.78 47.97 10.29
C LYS A 771 -27.99 48.55 9.52
N LEU A 772 -28.53 47.75 8.60
CA LEU A 772 -29.73 48.06 7.84
C LEU A 772 -30.96 47.62 8.65
N GLN A 773 -31.98 48.47 8.74
CA GLN A 773 -33.22 48.09 9.40
C GLN A 773 -33.97 47.07 8.53
N THR A 774 -34.13 45.84 9.04
CA THR A 774 -34.91 44.77 8.40
C THR A 774 -36.24 44.62 9.13
N ASN A 775 -37.38 44.69 8.43
CA ASN A 775 -38.68 44.50 9.06
C ASN A 775 -38.99 43.00 9.28
N LEU A 776 -38.75 42.53 10.50
CA LEU A 776 -38.92 41.13 10.88
C LEU A 776 -40.37 40.63 10.84
N LEU A 777 -41.38 41.50 10.84
CA LEU A 777 -42.80 41.11 10.71
C LEU A 777 -43.08 40.36 9.39
N HIS A 778 -42.24 40.58 8.38
CA HIS A 778 -42.36 39.95 7.07
C HIS A 778 -41.40 38.79 6.85
N VAL A 779 -40.52 38.49 7.82
CA VAL A 779 -39.60 37.36 7.76
C VAL A 779 -40.22 36.18 8.50
N SER A 780 -40.37 35.05 7.81
CA SER A 780 -40.98 33.86 8.43
C SER A 780 -40.09 33.35 9.56
N GLN A 781 -40.60 33.34 10.80
CA GLN A 781 -39.84 33.03 12.02
C GLN A 781 -38.67 33.99 12.30
N GLY A 782 -38.76 35.24 11.83
CA GLY A 782 -37.73 36.26 12.00
C GLY A 782 -37.52 36.67 13.46
N CYS A 783 -36.26 36.77 13.90
CA CYS A 783 -35.88 37.46 15.13
C CYS A 783 -34.56 38.24 14.95
N THR A 784 -34.31 39.21 15.82
CA THR A 784 -33.05 39.96 15.82
C THR A 784 -31.93 39.10 16.42
N PHE A 785 -30.68 39.39 16.03
CA PHE A 785 -29.53 38.73 16.64
C PHE A 785 -29.47 38.90 18.17
N ASN A 786 -29.78 40.09 18.70
CA ASN A 786 -29.83 40.31 20.15
C ASN A 786 -30.91 39.45 20.83
N ALA A 787 -32.13 39.40 20.28
CA ALA A 787 -33.20 38.58 20.85
C ALA A 787 -32.91 37.07 20.76
N PHE A 788 -32.08 36.65 19.81
CA PHE A 788 -31.52 35.30 19.78
C PHE A 788 -30.48 35.11 20.89
N LEU A 789 -29.51 36.03 21.01
CA LEU A 789 -28.45 35.97 22.03
C LEU A 789 -29.01 35.99 23.45
N ASP A 790 -30.10 36.70 23.72
CA ASP A 790 -30.75 36.76 25.04
C ASP A 790 -31.29 35.41 25.52
N ARG A 791 -31.35 34.40 24.65
CA ARG A 791 -31.70 33.01 24.99
C ARG A 791 -30.53 32.23 25.56
N HIS A 792 -29.37 32.85 25.77
CA HIS A 792 -28.19 32.14 26.25
C HIS A 792 -28.42 31.53 27.63
N THR A 793 -27.97 30.30 27.82
CA THR A 793 -28.08 29.58 29.10
C THR A 793 -27.08 30.04 30.16
N GLY A 794 -26.03 30.78 29.75
CA GLY A 794 -24.98 31.26 30.66
C GLY A 794 -23.87 30.24 30.93
N ASP A 795 -23.87 29.10 30.23
CA ASP A 795 -22.84 28.07 30.37
C ASP A 795 -21.49 28.50 29.79
N ASP A 796 -20.40 28.02 30.39
CA ASP A 796 -19.06 28.12 29.84
C ASP A 796 -18.93 27.36 28.50
N LEU A 797 -17.93 27.73 27.70
CA LEU A 797 -17.65 27.03 26.44
C LEU A 797 -17.21 25.60 26.70
N SER A 798 -18.04 24.64 26.33
CA SER A 798 -17.75 23.21 26.35
C SER A 798 -17.95 22.57 24.98
N PHE A 799 -17.28 21.45 24.75
CA PHE A 799 -17.23 20.77 23.46
C PHE A 799 -17.82 19.36 23.58
N ALA A 800 -18.86 19.08 22.80
CA ALA A 800 -19.47 17.75 22.77
C ALA A 800 -18.56 16.77 22.01
N PRO A 801 -18.07 15.69 22.63
CA PRO A 801 -17.30 14.67 21.92
C PRO A 801 -18.23 13.94 20.95
N VAL A 802 -17.89 13.93 19.67
CA VAL A 802 -18.62 13.22 18.63
C VAL A 802 -17.71 12.19 17.95
N PRO A 803 -18.26 11.08 17.41
CA PRO A 803 -17.47 10.13 16.62
C PRO A 803 -16.78 10.83 15.45
N PHE A 804 -15.63 10.32 15.00
CA PHE A 804 -14.92 10.89 13.85
C PHE A 804 -15.78 10.99 12.57
N SER A 805 -16.68 10.03 12.36
CA SER A 805 -17.62 10.02 11.23
C SER A 805 -18.88 10.87 11.46
N HIS A 806 -18.91 11.73 12.48
CA HIS A 806 -20.02 12.65 12.72
C HIS A 806 -20.03 13.77 11.68
N PRO A 807 -21.19 14.11 11.07
CA PRO A 807 -21.25 15.19 10.09
C PRO A 807 -20.94 16.54 10.76
N ALA A 808 -19.93 17.24 10.25
CA ALA A 808 -19.56 18.58 10.70
C ALA A 808 -20.06 19.67 9.74
N PHE A 809 -19.91 19.44 8.44
CA PHE A 809 -20.20 20.42 7.39
C PHE A 809 -21.08 19.80 6.30
N ILE A 810 -22.03 20.57 5.77
CA ILE A 810 -22.71 20.27 4.52
C ILE A 810 -22.28 21.28 3.45
N LEU A 811 -21.71 20.74 2.37
CA LEU A 811 -21.18 21.50 1.25
C LEU A 811 -21.92 21.09 -0.03
N PHE A 812 -22.47 22.06 -0.76
CA PHE A 812 -23.39 21.81 -1.87
C PHE A 812 -22.70 21.53 -3.22
N SER A 813 -21.37 21.60 -3.29
CA SER A 813 -20.59 21.44 -4.53
C SER A 813 -19.39 20.49 -4.42
N SER A 814 -19.09 19.97 -3.23
CA SER A 814 -17.95 19.07 -2.96
C SER A 814 -18.14 18.39 -1.61
N GLY A 815 -18.06 17.05 -1.54
CA GLY A 815 -18.24 16.36 -0.25
C GLY A 815 -16.97 16.40 0.62
N THR A 816 -17.07 16.14 1.94
CA THR A 816 -15.88 16.10 2.83
C THR A 816 -16.01 15.37 4.17
N GLY A 817 -14.85 14.92 4.69
CA GLY A 817 -14.46 14.69 6.09
C GLY A 817 -13.15 15.44 6.45
N VAL A 818 -13.23 16.65 7.01
CA VAL A 818 -12.19 17.67 6.68
C VAL A 818 -10.97 17.72 7.61
N ALA A 819 -11.13 17.53 8.92
CA ALA A 819 -10.16 18.04 9.89
C ALA A 819 -8.77 17.36 9.83
N LEU A 820 -8.73 16.03 9.81
CA LEU A 820 -7.48 15.27 9.76
C LEU A 820 -6.71 15.58 8.47
N LYS A 821 -7.37 15.50 7.31
CA LYS A 821 -6.73 15.78 6.02
C LYS A 821 -6.20 17.21 5.93
N VAL A 822 -7.01 18.21 6.33
CA VAL A 822 -6.58 19.61 6.25
C VAL A 822 -5.40 19.90 7.15
N LYS A 823 -5.40 19.42 8.40
CA LYS A 823 -4.24 19.61 9.28
C LYS A 823 -2.98 18.94 8.72
N THR A 824 -3.09 17.75 8.12
CA THR A 824 -1.97 17.09 7.43
C THR A 824 -1.44 17.95 6.29
N ASP A 825 -2.31 18.44 5.40
CA ASP A 825 -1.90 19.24 4.24
C ASP A 825 -1.29 20.58 4.67
N MET A 826 -1.94 21.29 5.60
CA MET A 826 -1.43 22.59 6.06
C MET A 826 -0.07 22.46 6.76
N SER A 827 0.10 21.44 7.61
CA SER A 827 1.32 21.31 8.41
C SER A 827 2.48 20.72 7.61
N LEU A 828 2.23 19.76 6.72
CA LEU A 828 3.29 19.05 5.98
C LEU A 828 3.51 19.59 4.57
N GLN A 829 2.44 19.87 3.81
CA GLN A 829 2.57 20.29 2.41
C GLN A 829 2.71 21.81 2.26
N HIS A 830 2.04 22.58 3.13
CA HIS A 830 2.11 24.05 3.10
C HIS A 830 3.06 24.65 4.15
N ASP A 831 3.66 23.81 5.00
CA ASP A 831 4.59 24.24 6.07
C ASP A 831 4.01 25.37 6.95
N VAL A 832 2.71 25.31 7.25
CA VAL A 832 2.06 26.24 8.17
C VAL A 832 2.51 25.93 9.59
N ARG A 833 3.06 26.95 10.26
CA ARG A 833 3.61 26.87 11.61
C ARG A 833 2.74 27.66 12.59
N ARG A 834 2.88 27.34 13.88
CA ARG A 834 2.18 28.03 14.99
C ARG A 834 2.56 29.51 15.13
N THR A 835 3.57 29.99 14.40
CA THR A 835 3.99 31.40 14.33
C THR A 835 3.38 32.15 13.15
N ASP A 836 2.73 31.46 12.21
CA ASP A 836 2.25 32.06 10.97
C ASP A 836 0.86 32.67 11.12
N VAL A 837 0.57 33.64 10.26
CA VAL A 837 -0.77 34.18 10.02
C VAL A 837 -1.27 33.57 8.71
N VAL A 838 -2.38 32.86 8.74
CA VAL A 838 -2.96 32.26 7.52
C VAL A 838 -4.03 33.17 6.93
N PHE A 839 -4.07 33.25 5.60
CA PHE A 839 -5.11 33.95 4.87
C PHE A 839 -5.51 33.19 3.61
N GLN A 840 -6.80 33.17 3.34
CA GLN A 840 -7.35 32.65 2.11
C GLN A 840 -8.50 33.55 1.66
N TYR A 841 -8.32 34.28 0.56
CA TYR A 841 -9.44 35.00 -0.05
C TYR A 841 -10.54 34.02 -0.50
N THR A 842 -11.73 34.09 0.12
CA THR A 842 -12.81 33.12 -0.09
C THR A 842 -14.18 33.66 0.31
N THR A 843 -15.22 32.91 -0.06
CA THR A 843 -16.62 33.14 0.26
C THR A 843 -17.16 31.95 1.04
N THR A 844 -18.13 32.18 1.91
CA THR A 844 -18.79 31.18 2.77
C THR A 844 -19.50 30.07 2.00
N SER A 845 -19.73 30.24 0.68
CA SER A 845 -20.26 29.20 -0.20
C SER A 845 -19.23 28.15 -0.64
N TRP A 846 -17.93 28.40 -0.46
CA TRP A 846 -16.87 27.56 -1.01
C TRP A 846 -16.25 26.67 0.06
N VAL A 847 -15.81 25.47 -0.34
CA VAL A 847 -15.02 24.57 0.53
C VAL A 847 -13.78 25.28 1.09
N MET A 848 -13.18 26.20 0.33
CA MET A 848 -12.02 26.99 0.75
C MET A 848 -12.26 27.77 2.05
N TRP A 849 -13.50 28.16 2.36
CA TRP A 849 -13.83 28.78 3.64
C TRP A 849 -13.71 27.78 4.80
N VAL A 850 -14.21 26.55 4.62
CA VAL A 850 -14.07 25.47 5.60
C VAL A 850 -12.60 25.05 5.77
N LEU A 851 -11.83 24.99 4.69
CA LEU A 851 -10.39 24.73 4.77
C LEU A 851 -9.70 25.83 5.58
N ASN A 852 -9.94 27.11 5.25
CA ASN A 852 -9.39 28.25 5.98
C ASN A 852 -9.79 28.25 7.47
N PHE A 853 -11.06 27.92 7.76
CA PHE A 853 -11.57 27.77 9.11
C PHE A 853 -10.73 26.77 9.92
N ILE A 854 -10.45 25.60 9.34
CA ILE A 854 -9.68 24.55 10.01
C ILE A 854 -8.17 24.87 10.04
N SER A 855 -7.64 25.59 9.04
CA SER A 855 -6.24 26.01 8.99
C SER A 855 -5.82 26.86 10.19
N LEU A 856 -6.77 27.57 10.82
CA LEU A 856 -6.52 28.28 12.08
C LEU A 856 -6.00 27.33 13.18
N SER A 857 -6.32 26.03 13.14
CA SER A 857 -5.80 25.04 14.10
C SER A 857 -4.30 24.71 13.93
N CYS A 858 -3.67 25.13 12.82
CA CYS A 858 -2.23 24.97 12.56
C CYS A 858 -1.45 26.29 12.74
N ALA A 859 -2.12 27.43 12.59
CA ALA A 859 -1.52 28.76 12.61
C ALA A 859 -1.54 29.42 14.01
N SER A 860 -0.91 30.60 14.14
CA SER A 860 -1.07 31.48 15.30
C SER A 860 -2.43 32.18 15.26
N SER A 861 -2.72 32.81 14.12
CA SER A 861 -3.91 33.61 13.88
C SER A 861 -4.31 33.53 12.40
N MET A 862 -5.43 34.12 12.04
CA MET A 862 -5.86 34.22 10.63
C MET A 862 -6.31 35.62 10.25
N LEU A 863 -6.24 35.95 8.96
CA LEU A 863 -6.94 37.09 8.38
C LEU A 863 -8.27 36.61 7.78
N LEU A 864 -9.35 37.34 8.06
CA LEU A 864 -10.62 37.28 7.37
C LEU A 864 -10.80 38.57 6.58
N TYR A 865 -11.22 38.46 5.32
CA TYR A 865 -11.55 39.59 4.48
C TYR A 865 -12.94 39.41 3.87
N ASP A 866 -13.78 40.44 4.02
CA ASP A 866 -15.07 40.56 3.36
C ASP A 866 -15.07 41.76 2.42
N GLY A 867 -15.04 41.50 1.12
CA GLY A 867 -14.97 42.55 0.11
C GLY A 867 -14.54 42.06 -1.26
N SER A 868 -14.60 42.96 -2.24
CA SER A 868 -14.01 42.76 -3.56
C SER A 868 -12.48 42.69 -3.45
N PRO A 869 -11.80 41.82 -4.20
CA PRO A 869 -10.34 41.77 -4.23
C PRO A 869 -9.75 42.90 -5.09
N PHE A 870 -10.61 43.72 -5.72
CA PHE A 870 -10.24 44.78 -6.66
C PHE A 870 -10.68 46.18 -6.23
N HIS A 871 -11.40 46.31 -5.10
CA HIS A 871 -11.92 47.59 -4.62
C HIS A 871 -11.40 47.89 -3.20
N PRO A 872 -10.97 49.13 -2.89
CA PRO A 872 -10.96 50.32 -3.76
C PRO A 872 -9.91 50.29 -4.87
N ARG A 873 -8.98 49.32 -4.83
CA ARG A 873 -7.90 49.17 -5.80
C ARG A 873 -7.49 47.70 -5.96
N PRO A 874 -6.85 47.32 -7.09
CA PRO A 874 -6.39 45.94 -7.34
C PRO A 874 -5.30 45.43 -6.40
N THR A 875 -4.71 46.27 -5.53
CA THR A 875 -3.65 45.91 -4.59
C THR A 875 -4.15 45.62 -3.16
N ILE A 876 -5.46 45.72 -2.89
CA ILE A 876 -5.99 45.65 -1.53
C ILE A 876 -5.62 44.37 -0.76
N LEU A 877 -5.61 43.21 -1.43
CA LEU A 877 -5.22 41.94 -0.78
C LEU A 877 -3.72 41.88 -0.48
N LEU A 878 -2.89 42.53 -1.30
CA LEU A 878 -1.46 42.69 -1.04
C LEU A 878 -1.22 43.63 0.16
N GLU A 879 -2.02 44.70 0.27
CA GLU A 879 -1.99 45.63 1.40
C GLU A 879 -2.38 44.96 2.73
N LEU A 880 -3.36 44.06 2.71
CA LEU A 880 -3.89 43.42 3.91
C LEU A 880 -3.10 42.19 4.38
N ALA A 881 -2.69 41.34 3.45
CA ALA A 881 -2.08 40.05 3.77
C ALA A 881 -0.99 39.63 2.80
N GLN A 882 -0.58 40.49 1.87
CA GLN A 882 0.43 40.12 0.87
C GLN A 882 -0.02 38.91 0.03
N ASP A 883 -1.33 38.73 -0.12
CA ASP A 883 -1.98 37.57 -0.75
C ASP A 883 -2.38 37.81 -2.20
N VAL A 884 -2.53 36.71 -2.94
CA VAL A 884 -2.19 36.63 -4.36
C VAL A 884 -3.04 35.61 -5.12
N LYS A 885 -4.32 35.51 -4.77
CA LYS A 885 -5.24 34.59 -5.43
C LYS A 885 -5.63 34.95 -6.88
N TYR A 886 -5.04 36.02 -7.43
CA TYR A 886 -5.39 36.62 -8.73
C TYR A 886 -4.15 37.01 -9.54
N LEU A 887 -3.07 36.21 -9.42
CA LEU A 887 -1.76 36.42 -10.06
C LEU A 887 -1.84 36.87 -11.53
N PHE A 888 -2.75 36.28 -12.30
CA PHE A 888 -2.97 36.66 -13.69
C PHE A 888 -3.38 38.14 -13.84
N GLU A 889 -4.32 38.59 -13.03
CA GLU A 889 -4.83 39.96 -13.08
C GLU A 889 -3.77 40.96 -12.56
N LEU A 890 -2.96 40.57 -11.57
CA LEU A 890 -1.80 41.38 -11.17
C LEU A 890 -0.81 41.56 -12.34
N LYS A 891 -0.53 40.48 -13.07
CA LYS A 891 0.34 40.51 -14.25
C LYS A 891 -0.26 41.33 -15.37
N SER A 892 -1.54 41.16 -15.68
CA SER A 892 -2.23 41.90 -16.77
C SER A 892 -2.28 43.41 -16.51
N LEU A 893 -2.40 43.80 -15.24
CA LEU A 893 -2.36 45.20 -14.79
C LEU A 893 -0.94 45.75 -14.61
N GLY A 894 0.11 44.94 -14.84
CA GLY A 894 1.50 45.35 -14.70
C GLY A 894 1.94 45.62 -13.26
N ILE A 895 1.23 45.08 -12.27
CA ILE A 895 1.56 45.24 -10.85
C ILE A 895 2.71 44.30 -10.51
N ILE A 896 3.77 44.83 -9.89
CA ILE A 896 4.95 44.07 -9.45
C ILE A 896 5.04 44.14 -7.93
N PRO A 897 4.46 43.16 -7.20
CA PRO A 897 4.27 43.23 -5.74
C PRO A 897 5.55 43.45 -4.94
N CYS A 898 6.64 42.75 -5.26
CA CYS A 898 7.92 42.90 -4.55
C CYS A 898 8.57 44.29 -4.69
N LYS A 899 8.15 45.10 -5.67
CA LYS A 899 8.60 46.50 -5.81
C LYS A 899 7.73 47.50 -5.06
N GLN A 900 6.52 47.10 -4.67
CA GLN A 900 5.51 47.99 -4.07
C GLN A 900 5.26 47.70 -2.59
N PHE A 901 5.54 46.47 -2.14
CA PHE A 901 5.27 46.00 -0.78
C PHE A 901 6.48 45.27 -0.20
N ASP A 902 6.67 45.36 1.12
CA ASP A 902 7.66 44.55 1.83
C ASP A 902 7.13 43.13 2.04
N LEU A 903 7.49 42.24 1.11
CA LEU A 903 7.07 40.83 1.13
C LEU A 903 8.02 39.92 1.94
N SER A 904 8.84 40.49 2.84
CA SER A 904 9.87 39.73 3.57
C SER A 904 9.29 38.66 4.50
N ALA A 905 8.07 38.83 4.99
CA ALA A 905 7.34 37.88 5.85
C ALA A 905 6.59 36.79 5.06
N LEU A 906 6.37 36.98 3.75
CA LEU A 906 5.66 36.02 2.92
C LEU A 906 6.51 34.76 2.71
N ARG A 907 6.02 33.63 3.23
CA ARG A 907 6.68 32.33 3.13
C ARG A 907 6.11 31.45 2.02
N ALA A 908 4.79 31.46 1.86
CA ALA A 908 4.10 30.62 0.91
C ALA A 908 2.91 31.35 0.28
N VAL A 909 2.63 31.00 -0.96
CA VAL A 909 1.53 31.48 -1.78
C VAL A 909 0.80 30.27 -2.32
N THR A 910 -0.52 30.21 -2.12
CA THR A 910 -1.34 29.12 -2.69
C THR A 910 -2.13 29.56 -3.91
N SER A 911 -2.18 28.72 -4.95
CA SER A 911 -3.00 28.89 -6.15
C SER A 911 -3.89 27.67 -6.38
N THR A 912 -5.20 27.86 -6.44
CA THR A 912 -6.17 26.76 -6.54
C THR A 912 -7.43 27.15 -7.29
N GLY A 913 -8.24 26.16 -7.68
CA GLY A 913 -9.50 26.32 -8.41
C GLY A 913 -9.36 26.33 -9.94
N ALA A 914 -8.18 26.67 -10.46
CA ALA A 914 -7.82 26.60 -11.88
C ALA A 914 -6.35 26.15 -12.04
N VAL A 915 -5.98 25.74 -13.25
CA VAL A 915 -4.60 25.33 -13.55
C VAL A 915 -3.70 26.56 -13.59
N LEU A 916 -2.63 26.54 -12.80
CA LEU A 916 -1.58 27.56 -12.82
C LEU A 916 -0.74 27.41 -14.10
N SER A 917 -0.64 28.44 -14.93
CA SER A 917 0.17 28.37 -16.14
C SER A 917 1.67 28.55 -15.86
N SER A 918 2.52 27.93 -16.69
CA SER A 918 3.97 28.10 -16.66
C SER A 918 4.38 29.58 -16.76
N ASP A 919 3.67 30.37 -17.59
CA ASP A 919 3.89 31.80 -17.76
C ASP A 919 3.66 32.63 -16.48
N ILE A 920 2.67 32.27 -15.65
CA ILE A 920 2.45 32.88 -14.35
C ILE A 920 3.50 32.42 -13.33
N TYR A 921 3.88 31.14 -13.36
CA TYR A 921 4.95 30.60 -12.52
C TYR A 921 6.28 31.33 -12.75
N HIS A 922 6.72 31.47 -14.01
CA HIS A 922 7.95 32.17 -14.33
C HIS A 922 7.89 33.64 -13.96
N TRP A 923 6.76 34.30 -14.19
CA TRP A 923 6.56 35.70 -13.78
C TRP A 923 6.65 35.86 -12.25
N PHE A 924 6.09 34.92 -11.49
CA PHE A 924 6.12 34.92 -10.02
C PHE A 924 7.55 35.00 -9.51
N TYR A 925 8.42 34.06 -9.92
CA TYR A 925 9.80 33.96 -9.43
C TYR A 925 10.77 34.94 -10.08
N SER A 926 10.62 35.24 -11.37
CA SER A 926 11.58 36.11 -12.08
C SER A 926 11.36 37.60 -11.82
N THR A 927 10.12 37.99 -11.51
CA THR A 927 9.70 39.40 -11.58
C THR A 927 8.91 39.86 -10.35
N ALA A 928 7.93 39.09 -9.90
CA ALA A 928 6.84 39.63 -9.07
C ALA A 928 6.97 39.40 -7.56
N PHE A 929 7.63 38.31 -7.13
CA PHE A 929 7.70 37.86 -5.74
C PHE A 929 9.13 37.50 -5.32
N PRO A 930 9.43 37.49 -3.99
CA PRO A 930 10.73 37.05 -3.51
C PRO A 930 11.00 35.59 -3.90
N PRO A 931 12.23 35.24 -4.33
CA PRO A 931 12.57 33.87 -4.73
C PRO A 931 12.47 32.85 -3.59
N LYS A 932 12.47 33.33 -2.34
CA LYS A 932 12.29 32.51 -1.12
C LYS A 932 10.82 32.15 -0.82
N ALA A 933 9.85 32.85 -1.42
CA ALA A 933 8.44 32.57 -1.20
C ALA A 933 8.03 31.37 -2.05
N GLN A 934 7.50 30.33 -1.41
CA GLN A 934 7.09 29.11 -2.10
C GLN A 934 5.74 29.31 -2.81
N LEU A 935 5.72 29.19 -4.13
CA LEU A 935 4.48 29.12 -4.91
C LEU A 935 3.96 27.68 -4.92
N ILE A 936 2.88 27.45 -4.20
CA ILE A 936 2.17 26.19 -4.11
C ILE A 936 0.92 26.31 -4.99
N SER A 937 0.83 25.60 -6.11
CA SER A 937 -0.51 25.35 -6.67
C SER A 937 -1.09 24.07 -6.06
N MET A 938 -2.40 23.92 -6.00
CA MET A 938 -3.06 22.73 -5.45
C MET A 938 -4.41 22.55 -6.15
N THR A 939 -4.90 21.30 -6.28
CA THR A 939 -6.23 21.06 -6.84
C THR A 939 -7.30 21.09 -5.75
N GLY A 940 -8.33 21.92 -5.95
CA GLY A 940 -9.34 22.27 -4.95
C GLY A 940 -10.47 21.26 -4.76
N GLY A 941 -10.25 19.98 -5.08
CA GLY A 941 -11.05 18.88 -4.53
C GLY A 941 -10.28 18.31 -3.35
N THR A 942 -10.93 18.11 -2.21
CA THR A 942 -10.35 17.67 -0.93
C THR A 942 -9.65 16.28 -0.97
N ASP A 943 -9.40 15.73 -2.16
CA ASP A 943 -9.54 14.30 -2.35
C ASP A 943 -8.27 13.58 -2.81
N ILE A 944 -7.30 14.15 -3.56
CA ILE A 944 -6.28 13.25 -4.19
C ILE A 944 -4.86 13.83 -4.45
N ALA A 945 -4.63 15.04 -4.96
CA ALA A 945 -3.29 15.48 -5.46
C ALA A 945 -2.78 16.84 -4.90
N GLY A 946 -1.45 16.98 -4.71
CA GLY A 946 -0.77 18.03 -3.92
C GLY A 946 -0.14 19.22 -4.68
N CYS A 947 0.98 19.76 -4.14
CA CYS A 947 1.65 21.03 -4.51
C CYS A 947 2.30 21.05 -5.92
N PHE A 948 2.60 22.21 -6.54
CA PHE A 948 3.05 22.33 -7.97
C PHE A 948 4.46 22.92 -8.22
N TYR A 949 5.02 22.64 -9.41
CA TYR A 949 6.19 23.26 -10.06
C TYR A 949 5.87 23.55 -11.54
N ALA A 950 6.10 24.78 -12.02
CA ALA A 950 6.07 25.17 -13.44
C ALA A 950 4.85 24.75 -14.30
N GLY A 951 3.66 24.55 -13.71
CA GLY A 951 2.45 24.09 -14.41
C GLY A 951 2.05 22.63 -14.13
N GLU A 952 2.84 21.94 -13.30
CA GLU A 952 2.67 20.55 -12.89
C GLU A 952 2.42 20.45 -11.39
N ILE A 953 1.60 19.51 -10.92
CA ILE A 953 1.57 19.06 -9.52
C ILE A 953 2.82 18.20 -9.28
N GLN A 954 3.70 18.60 -8.37
CA GLN A 954 4.96 17.97 -7.99
C GLN A 954 4.80 16.51 -7.56
N CYS A 955 3.79 16.23 -6.73
CA CYS A 955 3.65 14.90 -6.12
C CYS A 955 2.23 14.58 -5.65
N LYS A 956 2.00 13.30 -5.38
CA LYS A 956 0.79 12.77 -4.75
C LYS A 956 0.69 13.28 -3.31
N ALA A 957 -0.52 13.60 -2.86
CA ALA A 957 -0.73 13.98 -1.46
C ALA A 957 -0.46 12.78 -0.52
N LEU A 958 0.16 13.04 0.63
CA LEU A 958 0.46 12.00 1.63
C LEU A 958 -0.82 11.32 2.11
N GLY A 959 -0.79 10.00 2.24
CA GLY A 959 -1.92 9.18 2.68
C GLY A 959 -2.98 8.92 1.62
N MET A 960 -2.73 9.32 0.36
CA MET A 960 -3.68 9.18 -0.76
C MET A 960 -3.13 8.19 -1.80
N ALA A 961 -3.84 7.08 -2.03
CA ALA A 961 -3.44 6.05 -2.99
C ALA A 961 -3.89 6.40 -4.42
N VAL A 962 -3.29 7.47 -4.95
CA VAL A 962 -3.59 8.05 -6.26
C VAL A 962 -3.03 7.19 -7.39
N SER A 963 -3.79 7.04 -8.48
CA SER A 963 -3.25 6.56 -9.76
C SER A 963 -3.98 7.19 -10.95
N ILE A 964 -3.51 6.88 -12.17
CA ILE A 964 -4.09 7.32 -13.43
C ILE A 964 -4.59 6.09 -14.17
N PHE A 965 -5.91 5.98 -14.37
CA PHE A 965 -6.52 4.86 -15.10
C PHE A 965 -6.85 5.21 -16.54
N ASP A 966 -6.77 4.21 -17.43
CA ASP A 966 -7.23 4.37 -18.80
C ASP A 966 -8.73 4.69 -18.84
N ALA A 967 -9.07 5.87 -19.36
CA ALA A 967 -10.44 6.36 -19.45
C ALA A 967 -11.34 5.47 -20.33
N GLY A 968 -10.78 4.73 -21.28
CA GLY A 968 -11.48 3.90 -22.27
C GLY A 968 -11.61 2.43 -21.88
N ARG A 969 -11.01 1.99 -20.76
CA ARG A 969 -11.06 0.60 -20.31
C ARG A 969 -11.75 0.47 -18.94
N PRO A 970 -12.69 -0.47 -18.78
CA PRO A 970 -13.36 -0.70 -17.49
C PRO A 970 -12.47 -1.42 -16.46
N ASP A 971 -11.43 -2.13 -16.90
CA ASP A 971 -10.67 -3.08 -16.07
C ASP A 971 -9.66 -2.45 -15.08
N SER A 972 -9.83 -1.17 -14.73
CA SER A 972 -8.98 -0.48 -13.72
C SER A 972 -7.47 -0.58 -14.02
N VAL A 973 -7.09 -0.45 -15.29
CA VAL A 973 -5.69 -0.54 -15.73
C VAL A 973 -5.00 0.78 -15.46
N THR A 974 -3.97 0.75 -14.60
CA THR A 974 -3.10 1.91 -14.41
C THR A 974 -2.27 2.16 -15.67
N ILE A 975 -2.26 3.42 -16.12
CA ILE A 975 -1.45 3.91 -17.24
C ILE A 975 -0.49 5.01 -16.77
N GLU A 976 -0.35 5.17 -15.46
CA GLU A 976 0.40 6.26 -14.84
C GLU A 976 1.84 6.38 -15.37
N ASP A 977 2.55 5.27 -15.54
CA ASP A 977 3.95 5.27 -15.97
C ASP A 977 4.12 5.36 -17.50
N THR A 978 3.03 5.33 -18.26
CA THR A 978 3.07 5.44 -19.74
C THR A 978 3.26 6.88 -20.22
N GLY A 979 2.98 7.86 -19.36
CA GLY A 979 2.88 9.27 -19.74
C GLY A 979 1.63 9.63 -20.55
N ALA A 980 0.67 8.71 -20.74
CA ALA A 980 -0.58 9.00 -21.43
C ALA A 980 -1.62 9.68 -20.51
N PRO A 981 -2.50 10.54 -21.04
CA PRO A 981 -3.65 11.08 -20.31
C PRO A 981 -4.65 10.00 -19.86
N GLY A 982 -5.15 10.11 -18.62
CA GLY A 982 -6.16 9.22 -18.06
C GLY A 982 -6.95 9.83 -16.90
N GLU A 983 -7.82 9.03 -16.29
CA GLU A 983 -8.66 9.46 -15.17
C GLU A 983 -7.89 9.43 -13.84
N LEU A 984 -8.00 10.52 -13.08
CA LEU A 984 -7.48 10.58 -11.72
C LEU A 984 -8.36 9.75 -10.78
N VAL A 985 -7.77 8.73 -10.17
CA VAL A 985 -8.47 7.82 -9.26
C VAL A 985 -7.76 7.69 -7.91
N CYS A 986 -8.51 7.33 -6.87
CA CYS A 986 -7.97 6.90 -5.58
C CYS A 986 -8.44 5.46 -5.29
N THR A 987 -7.51 4.59 -4.96
CA THR A 987 -7.74 3.14 -4.84
C THR A 987 -7.83 2.65 -3.40
N GLN A 988 -7.71 3.54 -2.42
CA GLN A 988 -7.77 3.22 -1.00
C GLN A 988 -8.65 4.22 -0.23
N PRO A 989 -9.24 3.83 0.90
CA PRO A 989 -9.98 4.73 1.78
C PRO A 989 -9.14 5.91 2.26
N PHE A 990 -9.76 7.09 2.36
CA PHE A 990 -9.13 8.30 2.89
C PHE A 990 -10.06 9.08 3.84
N PRO A 991 -9.53 9.75 4.90
CA PRO A 991 -10.37 10.34 5.95
C PRO A 991 -11.28 11.48 5.49
N SER A 992 -10.96 12.11 4.36
CA SER A 992 -11.75 13.19 3.77
C SER A 992 -12.83 12.77 2.81
N GLN A 993 -13.03 11.46 2.63
CA GLN A 993 -14.11 10.94 1.82
C GLN A 993 -15.47 11.44 2.34
N PRO A 994 -16.38 11.91 1.45
CA PRO A 994 -17.71 12.33 1.86
C PRO A 994 -18.49 11.19 2.51
N LEU A 995 -19.20 11.48 3.61
CA LEU A 995 -20.04 10.49 4.30
C LEU A 995 -21.24 10.06 3.44
N ALA A 996 -21.89 11.02 2.78
CA ALA A 996 -23.02 10.81 1.88
C ALA A 996 -23.36 12.10 1.10
N PHE A 997 -24.19 11.98 0.07
CA PHE A 997 -24.98 13.13 -0.42
C PHE A 997 -26.32 13.20 0.33
N MET A 998 -26.73 14.42 0.68
CA MET A 998 -27.98 14.69 1.37
C MET A 998 -29.18 14.70 0.41
N GLY A 999 -30.39 14.52 0.94
CA GLY A 999 -31.64 14.55 0.16
C GLY A 999 -32.09 13.20 -0.38
N SER A 1000 -33.20 13.20 -1.12
CA SER A 1000 -33.77 11.98 -1.72
C SER A 1000 -32.84 11.40 -2.81
N HIS A 1001 -32.63 10.09 -2.76
CA HIS A 1001 -31.70 9.36 -3.63
C HIS A 1001 -30.22 9.79 -3.52
N GLY A 1002 -29.83 10.39 -2.40
CA GLY A 1002 -28.45 10.86 -2.19
C GLY A 1002 -27.42 9.73 -2.30
N ARG A 1003 -27.73 8.54 -1.80
CA ARG A 1003 -26.84 7.37 -1.88
C ARG A 1003 -26.61 6.91 -3.32
N GLU A 1004 -27.66 6.79 -4.14
CA GLU A 1004 -27.47 6.40 -5.54
C GLU A 1004 -26.72 7.46 -6.33
N LYS A 1005 -27.00 8.75 -6.10
CA LYS A 1005 -26.27 9.86 -6.75
C LYS A 1005 -24.79 9.88 -6.36
N TYR A 1006 -24.48 9.61 -5.10
CA TYR A 1006 -23.11 9.53 -4.61
C TYR A 1006 -22.35 8.35 -5.24
N ARG A 1007 -22.99 7.17 -5.34
CA ARG A 1007 -22.43 6.02 -6.06
C ARG A 1007 -22.17 6.33 -7.53
N ALA A 1008 -23.16 6.93 -8.20
CA ALA A 1008 -23.08 7.28 -9.61
C ALA A 1008 -22.00 8.32 -9.91
N ALA A 1009 -21.76 9.27 -9.00
CA ALA A 1009 -20.76 10.31 -9.17
C ALA A 1009 -19.32 9.77 -9.12
N TYR A 1010 -19.02 8.83 -8.22
CA TYR A 1010 -17.63 8.47 -7.93
C TYR A 1010 -17.26 7.00 -8.18
N PHE A 1011 -18.22 6.07 -8.25
CA PHE A 1011 -17.93 4.62 -8.20
C PHE A 1011 -18.49 3.83 -9.39
N ASP A 1012 -19.50 4.32 -10.10
CA ASP A 1012 -20.13 3.55 -11.20
C ASP A 1012 -19.17 3.29 -12.38
N ARG A 1013 -18.13 4.10 -12.54
CA ARG A 1013 -17.19 3.98 -13.66
C ARG A 1013 -16.19 2.83 -13.50
N PHE A 1014 -15.59 2.68 -12.32
CA PHE A 1014 -14.50 1.72 -12.07
C PHE A 1014 -14.85 0.72 -10.94
N GLY A 1015 -16.05 0.81 -10.37
CA GLY A 1015 -16.54 -0.08 -9.33
C GLY A 1015 -16.35 0.47 -7.91
N PRO A 1016 -16.90 -0.25 -6.91
CA PRO A 1016 -16.98 0.21 -5.51
C PRO A 1016 -15.65 0.29 -4.76
N ASN A 1017 -14.54 -0.15 -5.39
CA ASN A 1017 -13.20 -0.11 -4.81
C ASN A 1017 -12.33 1.01 -5.38
N THR A 1018 -12.88 1.86 -6.25
CA THR A 1018 -12.12 2.89 -6.94
C THR A 1018 -12.93 4.18 -6.92
N TRP A 1019 -12.40 5.20 -6.25
CA TRP A 1019 -12.92 6.54 -6.30
C TRP A 1019 -12.46 7.24 -7.58
N CYS A 1020 -13.38 7.65 -8.45
CA CYS A 1020 -13.11 8.42 -9.67
C CYS A 1020 -13.36 9.91 -9.43
N GLN A 1021 -12.32 10.74 -9.51
CA GLN A 1021 -12.44 12.18 -9.22
C GLN A 1021 -13.20 12.98 -10.30
N GLY A 1022 -13.23 12.46 -11.52
CA GLY A 1022 -13.75 13.17 -12.70
C GLY A 1022 -12.78 14.23 -13.24
N ASP A 1023 -11.48 14.06 -12.97
CA ASP A 1023 -10.41 14.90 -13.51
C ASP A 1023 -9.54 14.08 -14.49
N LEU A 1024 -9.28 14.64 -15.66
CA LEU A 1024 -8.36 14.08 -16.64
C LEU A 1024 -6.94 14.60 -16.34
N VAL A 1025 -6.00 13.69 -16.16
CA VAL A 1025 -4.63 13.98 -15.73
C VAL A 1025 -3.61 13.21 -16.55
N GLN A 1026 -2.38 13.70 -16.55
CA GLN A 1026 -1.24 13.05 -17.18
C GLN A 1026 -0.04 13.15 -16.24
N ARG A 1027 0.71 12.07 -16.05
CA ARG A 1027 2.00 12.12 -15.34
C ARG A 1027 3.10 12.37 -16.36
N LEU A 1028 4.00 13.30 -16.08
CA LEU A 1028 5.16 13.56 -16.89
C LEU A 1028 6.27 12.55 -16.57
N THR A 1029 6.88 11.98 -17.60
CA THR A 1029 7.83 10.85 -17.45
C THR A 1029 9.25 11.29 -17.12
N ASP A 1030 9.54 12.58 -17.27
CA ASP A 1030 10.82 13.23 -16.97
C ASP A 1030 10.86 13.78 -15.53
N THR A 1031 9.85 14.56 -15.13
CA THR A 1031 9.78 15.18 -13.79
C THR A 1031 9.05 14.32 -12.77
N GLY A 1032 8.19 13.40 -13.22
CA GLY A 1032 7.27 12.65 -12.37
C GLY A 1032 6.05 13.45 -11.89
N GLY A 1033 5.95 14.74 -12.24
CA GLY A 1033 4.84 15.63 -11.89
C GLY A 1033 3.55 15.31 -12.67
N PHE A 1034 2.43 15.92 -12.29
CA PHE A 1034 1.12 15.70 -12.90
C PHE A 1034 0.58 16.97 -13.55
N VAL A 1035 0.09 16.85 -14.78
CA VAL A 1035 -0.60 17.93 -15.49
C VAL A 1035 -2.11 17.69 -15.45
N MET A 1036 -2.85 18.71 -15.02
CA MET A 1036 -4.31 18.72 -15.01
C MET A 1036 -4.85 19.15 -16.37
N LEU A 1037 -5.48 18.23 -17.10
CA LEU A 1037 -6.03 18.47 -18.45
C LEU A 1037 -7.50 18.92 -18.46
N GLY A 1038 -8.09 19.04 -17.27
CA GLY A 1038 -9.45 19.53 -17.04
C GLY A 1038 -10.42 18.45 -16.56
N ARG A 1039 -11.70 18.81 -16.43
CA ARG A 1039 -12.78 17.89 -16.03
C ARG A 1039 -13.06 16.87 -17.12
N SER A 1040 -13.09 15.58 -16.77
CA SER A 1040 -13.57 14.52 -17.66
C SER A 1040 -15.11 14.41 -17.67
N ASP A 1041 -15.79 15.09 -16.73
CA ASP A 1041 -17.24 15.11 -16.60
C ASP A 1041 -17.92 16.42 -17.08
N GLY A 1042 -19.25 16.48 -16.96
CA GLY A 1042 -20.11 17.59 -17.38
C GLY A 1042 -20.13 18.81 -16.43
N VAL A 1043 -19.34 18.81 -15.35
CA VAL A 1043 -19.30 19.94 -14.41
C VAL A 1043 -18.62 21.16 -15.07
N LEU A 1044 -19.17 22.35 -14.80
CA LEU A 1044 -18.66 23.64 -15.26
C LEU A 1044 -17.81 24.29 -14.17
N ASN A 1045 -16.71 24.94 -14.54
CA ASN A 1045 -15.77 25.60 -13.64
C ASN A 1045 -15.21 26.94 -14.18
N PRO A 1046 -16.05 27.90 -14.60
CA PRO A 1046 -15.55 29.21 -15.01
C PRO A 1046 -14.95 29.97 -13.83
N SER A 1047 -13.72 30.47 -13.97
CA SER A 1047 -12.99 31.24 -12.97
C SER A 1047 -12.90 30.56 -11.60
N GLY A 1048 -12.79 29.23 -11.60
CA GLY A 1048 -12.67 28.40 -10.40
C GLY A 1048 -13.98 28.20 -9.62
N VAL A 1049 -15.13 28.59 -10.17
CA VAL A 1049 -16.46 28.40 -9.54
C VAL A 1049 -17.16 27.18 -10.14
N ARG A 1050 -17.31 26.12 -9.33
CA ARG A 1050 -17.99 24.89 -9.74
C ARG A 1050 -19.50 24.99 -9.60
N PHE A 1051 -20.22 24.69 -10.68
CA PHE A 1051 -21.68 24.51 -10.66
C PHE A 1051 -22.14 23.53 -11.74
N GLY A 1052 -23.34 22.98 -11.55
CA GLY A 1052 -23.93 22.01 -12.47
C GLY A 1052 -24.70 22.68 -13.60
N SER A 1053 -24.71 22.04 -14.77
CA SER A 1053 -25.53 22.46 -15.92
C SER A 1053 -27.03 22.53 -15.59
N ALA A 1054 -27.49 21.68 -14.66
CA ALA A 1054 -28.85 21.65 -14.16
C ALA A 1054 -29.32 22.97 -13.54
N GLU A 1055 -28.43 23.73 -12.86
CA GLU A 1055 -28.78 25.04 -12.28
C GLU A 1055 -29.19 26.03 -13.37
N ILE A 1056 -28.54 25.98 -14.54
CA ILE A 1056 -28.92 26.78 -15.71
C ILE A 1056 -30.20 26.23 -16.34
N TYR A 1057 -30.34 24.91 -16.48
CA TYR A 1057 -31.52 24.30 -17.11
C TYR A 1057 -32.83 24.64 -16.38
N SER A 1058 -32.82 24.68 -15.05
CA SER A 1058 -34.00 25.09 -14.25
C SER A 1058 -34.43 26.53 -14.56
N VAL A 1059 -33.48 27.45 -14.78
CA VAL A 1059 -33.78 28.81 -15.21
C VAL A 1059 -34.33 28.83 -16.63
N MET A 1060 -33.71 28.07 -17.54
CA MET A 1060 -34.11 28.01 -18.95
C MET A 1060 -35.52 27.45 -19.13
N ALA A 1061 -35.93 26.49 -18.30
CA ALA A 1061 -37.28 25.91 -18.32
C ALA A 1061 -38.39 26.94 -18.04
N ALA A 1062 -38.06 28.05 -17.38
CA ALA A 1062 -39.00 29.13 -17.07
C ALA A 1062 -39.07 30.22 -18.15
N ILE A 1063 -38.33 30.10 -19.25
CA ILE A 1063 -38.30 31.09 -20.34
C ILE A 1063 -39.28 30.64 -21.44
N PRO A 1064 -40.38 31.39 -21.69
CA PRO A 1064 -41.47 30.93 -22.55
C PRO A 1064 -41.08 30.52 -23.97
N GLU A 1065 -40.10 31.20 -24.58
CA GLU A 1065 -39.68 31.04 -25.97
C GLU A 1065 -38.73 29.86 -26.17
N VAL A 1066 -38.17 29.31 -25.08
CA VAL A 1066 -37.16 28.26 -25.14
C VAL A 1066 -37.84 26.89 -25.07
N SER A 1067 -37.55 26.04 -26.05
CA SER A 1067 -38.00 24.65 -26.09
C SER A 1067 -37.07 23.74 -25.32
N ASP A 1068 -35.75 23.91 -25.47
CA ASP A 1068 -34.73 23.09 -24.81
C ASP A 1068 -33.38 23.84 -24.78
N SER A 1069 -32.43 23.38 -23.98
CA SER A 1069 -31.09 23.96 -23.90
C SER A 1069 -30.03 22.96 -23.44
N VAL A 1070 -28.78 23.17 -23.81
CA VAL A 1070 -27.63 22.43 -23.28
C VAL A 1070 -26.49 23.39 -23.02
N CYS A 1071 -25.79 23.27 -21.90
CA CYS A 1071 -24.64 24.10 -21.58
C CYS A 1071 -23.40 23.26 -21.31
N VAL A 1072 -22.24 23.73 -21.79
CA VAL A 1072 -20.95 23.05 -21.67
C VAL A 1072 -19.82 24.04 -21.40
N GLY A 1073 -18.76 23.54 -20.77
CA GLY A 1073 -17.52 24.29 -20.54
C GLY A 1073 -16.60 24.20 -21.75
N GLN A 1074 -15.96 25.30 -22.13
CA GLN A 1074 -14.94 25.35 -23.17
C GLN A 1074 -13.62 25.90 -22.62
N ARG A 1075 -12.56 25.12 -22.76
CA ARG A 1075 -11.15 25.46 -22.53
C ARG A 1075 -10.24 24.71 -23.53
N ARG A 1076 -9.77 25.42 -24.56
CA ARG A 1076 -8.75 24.97 -25.52
C ARG A 1076 -7.35 25.31 -24.99
N ASP A 1077 -6.30 24.81 -25.64
CA ASP A 1077 -4.90 25.09 -25.25
C ASP A 1077 -4.55 26.59 -25.29
N ILE A 1078 -5.27 27.37 -26.11
CA ILE A 1078 -5.15 28.83 -26.22
C ILE A 1078 -5.98 29.60 -25.19
N ASP A 1079 -6.92 28.94 -24.52
CA ASP A 1079 -7.86 29.59 -23.61
C ASP A 1079 -7.27 29.61 -22.19
N ILE A 1080 -7.28 30.80 -21.58
CA ILE A 1080 -6.69 31.05 -20.26
C ILE A 1080 -7.54 30.42 -19.14
N ASP A 1081 -8.86 30.38 -19.30
CA ASP A 1081 -9.83 29.89 -18.33
C ASP A 1081 -10.99 29.17 -19.04
N GLU A 1082 -11.75 28.35 -18.32
CA GLU A 1082 -12.97 27.75 -18.85
C GLU A 1082 -14.07 28.82 -18.98
N ARG A 1083 -14.78 28.81 -20.11
CA ARG A 1083 -15.96 29.64 -20.34
C ARG A 1083 -17.19 28.80 -20.60
N VAL A 1084 -18.34 29.25 -20.12
CA VAL A 1084 -19.63 28.55 -20.31
C VAL A 1084 -20.26 28.95 -21.64
N LEU A 1085 -20.59 27.94 -22.45
CA LEU A 1085 -21.38 28.07 -23.67
C LEU A 1085 -22.77 27.51 -23.42
N LEU A 1086 -23.81 28.26 -23.77
CA LEU A 1086 -25.21 27.83 -23.70
C LEU A 1086 -25.76 27.72 -25.13
N PHE A 1087 -26.27 26.55 -25.49
CA PHE A 1087 -26.98 26.31 -26.74
C PHE A 1087 -28.47 26.22 -26.44
N VAL A 1088 -29.29 26.92 -27.21
CA VAL A 1088 -30.72 27.10 -26.96
C VAL A 1088 -31.49 26.67 -28.20
N LYS A 1089 -32.47 25.77 -28.02
CA LYS A 1089 -33.46 25.42 -29.04
C LYS A 1089 -34.71 26.25 -28.78
N MET A 1090 -35.11 27.08 -29.74
CA MET A 1090 -36.34 27.88 -29.65
C MET A 1090 -37.57 27.00 -29.88
N LYS A 1091 -38.73 27.42 -29.34
CA LYS A 1091 -40.02 26.81 -29.72
C LYS A 1091 -40.36 27.13 -31.18
N PRO A 1092 -41.19 26.32 -31.85
CA PRO A 1092 -41.69 26.64 -33.18
C PRO A 1092 -42.26 28.07 -33.21
N ASP A 1093 -41.94 28.81 -34.28
CA ASP A 1093 -42.37 30.19 -34.55
C ASP A 1093 -41.81 31.31 -33.64
N GLU A 1094 -41.01 30.97 -32.62
CA GLU A 1094 -40.29 31.94 -31.79
C GLU A 1094 -38.89 32.25 -32.36
N LYS A 1095 -38.43 33.50 -32.24
CA LYS A 1095 -37.11 33.94 -32.77
C LYS A 1095 -36.11 34.19 -31.66
N PHE A 1096 -34.86 33.74 -31.84
CA PHE A 1096 -33.76 34.08 -30.93
C PHE A 1096 -33.27 35.53 -31.14
N THR A 1097 -33.95 36.49 -30.53
CA THR A 1097 -33.61 37.92 -30.62
C THR A 1097 -32.59 38.35 -29.56
N HIS A 1098 -32.02 39.56 -29.73
CA HIS A 1098 -31.16 40.17 -28.70
C HIS A 1098 -31.88 40.32 -27.35
N ASP A 1099 -33.17 40.67 -27.37
CA ASP A 1099 -33.98 40.81 -26.16
C ASP A 1099 -34.13 39.49 -25.40
N VAL A 1100 -34.35 38.38 -26.12
CA VAL A 1100 -34.40 37.03 -25.53
C VAL A 1100 -33.04 36.69 -24.89
N LYS A 1101 -31.93 37.00 -25.58
CA LYS A 1101 -30.57 36.76 -25.08
C LYS A 1101 -30.29 37.54 -23.78
N GLU A 1102 -30.63 38.82 -23.71
CA GLU A 1102 -30.41 39.63 -22.51
C GLU A 1102 -31.36 39.26 -21.36
N ARG A 1103 -32.60 38.83 -21.68
CA ARG A 1103 -33.50 38.24 -20.69
C ARG A 1103 -32.96 36.94 -20.10
N ILE A 1104 -32.42 36.04 -20.92
CA ILE A 1104 -31.77 34.81 -20.45
C ILE A 1104 -30.64 35.15 -19.47
N LYS A 1105 -29.72 36.05 -19.87
CA LYS A 1105 -28.62 36.48 -18.99
C LYS A 1105 -29.12 37.09 -17.69
N THR A 1106 -30.15 37.93 -17.75
CA THR A 1106 -30.73 38.59 -16.58
C THR A 1106 -31.40 37.59 -15.64
N ALA A 1107 -32.14 36.62 -16.19
CA ALA A 1107 -32.80 35.57 -15.42
C ALA A 1107 -31.78 34.65 -14.72
N ILE A 1108 -30.72 34.22 -15.43
CA ILE A 1108 -29.66 33.39 -14.84
C ILE A 1108 -28.93 34.17 -13.74
N ARG A 1109 -28.61 35.46 -13.99
CA ARG A 1109 -27.95 36.31 -13.01
C ARG A 1109 -28.77 36.49 -11.74
N SER A 1110 -30.07 36.71 -11.86
CA SER A 1110 -30.96 37.02 -10.73
C SER A 1110 -31.36 35.78 -9.93
N LYS A 1111 -31.65 34.66 -10.60
CA LYS A 1111 -32.10 33.42 -9.95
C LYS A 1111 -30.94 32.58 -9.41
N CYS A 1112 -29.82 32.56 -10.12
CA CYS A 1112 -28.61 31.84 -9.71
C CYS A 1112 -27.59 32.84 -9.13
N SER A 1113 -26.59 33.23 -9.92
CA SER A 1113 -25.63 34.28 -9.59
C SER A 1113 -24.98 34.86 -10.84
N PRO A 1114 -24.29 36.01 -10.76
CA PRO A 1114 -23.53 36.57 -11.88
C PRO A 1114 -22.51 35.61 -12.51
N ARG A 1115 -21.99 34.63 -11.73
CA ARG A 1115 -21.01 33.63 -12.18
C ARG A 1115 -21.61 32.53 -13.06
N HIS A 1116 -22.93 32.34 -13.02
CA HIS A 1116 -23.64 31.35 -13.84
C HIS A 1116 -23.93 31.87 -15.26
N VAL A 1117 -23.75 33.16 -15.51
CA VAL A 1117 -24.11 33.79 -16.79
C VAL A 1117 -23.17 33.28 -17.90
N PRO A 1118 -23.69 32.63 -18.97
CA PRO A 1118 -22.86 32.12 -20.05
C PRO A 1118 -22.11 33.24 -20.78
N ALA A 1119 -20.86 32.96 -21.16
CA ALA A 1119 -20.07 33.87 -21.99
C ALA A 1119 -20.65 33.98 -23.40
N PHE A 1120 -21.14 32.87 -23.94
CA PHE A 1120 -21.80 32.81 -25.23
C PHE A 1120 -23.12 32.04 -25.16
N ILE A 1121 -24.10 32.53 -25.92
CA ILE A 1121 -25.42 31.90 -26.07
C ILE A 1121 -25.68 31.78 -27.58
N PHE A 1122 -25.91 30.55 -28.04
CA PHE A 1122 -26.10 30.20 -29.43
C PHE A 1122 -27.47 29.56 -29.64
N GLU A 1123 -28.17 29.95 -30.70
CA GLU A 1123 -29.34 29.22 -31.18
C GLU A 1123 -28.89 27.95 -31.93
N VAL A 1124 -29.58 26.84 -31.70
CA VAL A 1124 -29.35 25.58 -32.39
C VAL A 1124 -30.66 24.96 -32.85
N HIS A 1125 -30.61 24.19 -33.93
CA HIS A 1125 -31.78 23.49 -34.46
C HIS A 1125 -32.29 22.41 -33.50
N ASP A 1126 -31.40 21.66 -32.85
CA ASP A 1126 -31.79 20.63 -31.89
C ASP A 1126 -30.70 20.32 -30.85
N ILE A 1127 -31.09 19.65 -29.77
CA ILE A 1127 -30.20 19.19 -28.70
C ILE A 1127 -29.97 17.68 -28.83
N PRO A 1128 -28.71 17.19 -28.90
CA PRO A 1128 -28.44 15.77 -29.03
C PRO A 1128 -28.65 15.00 -27.71
N TYR A 1129 -29.25 13.82 -27.81
CA TYR A 1129 -29.55 12.93 -26.69
C TYR A 1129 -28.94 11.53 -26.89
N THR A 1130 -28.64 10.88 -25.78
CA THR A 1130 -28.38 9.43 -25.75
C THR A 1130 -29.68 8.65 -25.89
N LEU A 1131 -29.62 7.37 -26.27
CA LEU A 1131 -30.80 6.47 -26.30
C LEU A 1131 -31.61 6.47 -24.99
N ASN A 1132 -30.97 6.74 -23.86
CA ASN A 1132 -31.60 6.80 -22.54
C ASN A 1132 -32.17 8.19 -22.19
N GLY A 1133 -32.26 9.10 -23.17
CA GLY A 1133 -32.86 10.42 -22.98
C GLY A 1133 -32.02 11.43 -22.20
N LYS A 1134 -30.70 11.19 -22.04
CA LYS A 1134 -29.78 12.18 -21.41
C LYS A 1134 -29.11 13.06 -22.47
N LYS A 1135 -28.99 14.37 -22.18
CA LYS A 1135 -28.27 15.35 -23.02
C LYS A 1135 -26.80 14.94 -23.20
N CYS A 1136 -26.29 15.01 -24.43
CA CYS A 1136 -24.91 14.63 -24.76
C CYS A 1136 -23.88 15.73 -24.42
N GLU A 1137 -23.86 16.23 -23.18
CA GLU A 1137 -23.00 17.34 -22.73
C GLU A 1137 -21.51 17.07 -22.97
N ILE A 1138 -21.04 15.86 -22.66
CA ILE A 1138 -19.62 15.48 -22.78
C ILE A 1138 -19.16 15.49 -24.25
N ASN A 1139 -19.98 14.96 -25.16
CA ASN A 1139 -19.67 14.96 -26.59
C ASN A 1139 -19.57 16.39 -27.14
N ILE A 1140 -20.54 17.25 -26.79
CA ILE A 1140 -20.52 18.66 -27.21
C ILE A 1140 -19.28 19.35 -26.61
N LYS A 1141 -18.97 19.10 -25.32
CA LYS A 1141 -17.77 19.61 -24.64
C LYS A 1141 -16.50 19.23 -25.39
N HIS A 1142 -16.35 17.99 -25.85
CA HIS A 1142 -15.18 17.58 -26.63
C HIS A 1142 -15.09 18.32 -27.98
N ILE A 1143 -16.21 18.48 -28.69
CA ILE A 1143 -16.25 19.19 -29.98
C ILE A 1143 -15.80 20.64 -29.82
N VAL A 1144 -16.39 21.37 -28.86
CA VAL A 1144 -16.05 22.80 -28.66
C VAL A 1144 -14.61 23.00 -28.20
N ASN A 1145 -13.98 21.97 -27.62
CA ASN A 1145 -12.57 21.97 -27.21
C ASN A 1145 -11.60 21.47 -28.28
N GLY A 1146 -12.07 21.20 -29.51
CA GLY A 1146 -11.21 20.78 -30.63
C GLY A 1146 -10.70 19.34 -30.52
N ARG A 1147 -11.31 18.50 -29.66
CA ARG A 1147 -10.91 17.10 -29.48
C ARG A 1147 -11.65 16.20 -30.49
N LYS A 1148 -10.99 15.14 -30.96
CA LYS A 1148 -11.62 14.12 -31.81
C LYS A 1148 -12.65 13.33 -31.00
N VAL A 1149 -13.90 13.28 -31.46
CA VAL A 1149 -15.00 12.55 -30.80
C VAL A 1149 -15.25 11.24 -31.54
N ALA A 1150 -15.17 10.11 -30.82
CA ALA A 1150 -15.72 8.86 -31.30
C ALA A 1150 -17.26 8.94 -31.16
N VAL A 1151 -17.96 9.04 -32.29
CA VAL A 1151 -19.43 9.04 -32.30
C VAL A 1151 -19.89 7.61 -32.04
N SER A 1152 -20.38 7.35 -30.83
CA SER A 1152 -21.05 6.09 -30.50
C SER A 1152 -22.31 5.92 -31.36
N GLY A 1153 -22.61 4.69 -31.79
CA GLY A 1153 -23.86 4.35 -32.50
C GLY A 1153 -25.15 4.52 -31.67
N THR A 1154 -25.06 5.06 -30.45
CA THR A 1154 -26.17 5.28 -29.51
C THR A 1154 -26.58 6.74 -29.36
N ILE A 1155 -26.09 7.64 -30.22
CA ILE A 1155 -26.46 9.07 -30.24
C ILE A 1155 -27.59 9.27 -31.26
N ALA A 1156 -28.73 9.77 -30.79
CA ALA A 1156 -29.88 10.07 -31.63
C ALA A 1156 -30.29 11.54 -31.48
N ILE A 1157 -30.66 12.16 -32.59
CA ILE A 1157 -31.47 13.38 -32.59
C ILE A 1157 -32.91 12.90 -32.50
N ARG A 1158 -33.73 13.45 -31.59
CA ARG A 1158 -35.15 13.09 -31.52
C ARG A 1158 -35.80 13.48 -32.84
N GLN A 1159 -36.04 12.52 -33.73
CA GLN A 1159 -36.96 12.75 -34.85
C GLN A 1159 -38.35 12.99 -34.26
N HIS A 1160 -38.95 14.10 -34.71
CA HIS A 1160 -40.19 14.69 -34.20
C HIS A 1160 -41.35 13.72 -34.05
#